data_AF-A0A0T6AXY8-F1
#
_entry.id   AF-A0A0T6AXY8-F1
#
_cell.length_a   1.000
_cell.length_b   1.000
_cell.length_c   1.000
_cell.angle_alpha   90.00
_cell.angle_beta   90.00
_cell.angle_gamma   90.00
#
_symmetry.space_group_name_H-M   'P 1'
#
loop_
_entity.id
_entity.type
_entity.pdbx_description
1 polymer ?
#
loop_
_entity_poly.entity_id
_entity_poly.type
_entity_poly.pdbx_seq_one_letter_code
_entity_poly.pdbx_strand_id
1 'polypeptide(L)'
;YLYATSLYLRHGISNETGYVMLDIIVTSLIILSGYFMFCFIISELTASIVLDIKKEYAHQDEILVMQGIMKRRLVGTDLYTRCINILHFNWRFNEGAEIQGANGIFNDGSEMLKTEIINDRITSVLKQVPLFTIFSEELIRCISLNMQVTIVPEETPLVEIGSNVWTVYVILRGYCLMKSDLPGDRDRNITITLKQGDMLAPIEMLHGVHSVSSIKTLTAVEILQMPSDTFKELIKTHRMEYGFIQKALEEDIGVYNNLLQKKVCRLPQLRSVKPSQGKIDSFEYEILQEKKKKKKKKADYQEYLKHLGERWSWLKYILLRHSIDPWGRFFICWEIIRNIVIVVDVLVILLSISVLDDYQNINDNVVAVSRATAAIDMYIRFHCEYYNEEGILVTHPLYTAKYYLRHSFLMDFGSALPLTKLNVAMMFGTNYAIQIKFLYRLLTRPIQLYRIIHALSLFQHQMHWSKGSIIMKAKYTIVLVVILGICANVLLLLTCKLHTSGHKVIDNCSGHNWMSFSPVRDQFHNTYVLFLQSMYFIIALFGNSISGMYKAVTAMEMRIFIALTFGLHMLKIVLMAKFTSSTIGGNVNLSIYQSRMKQFLKFAKEVAMNNHLIKELIAHNEYIWKETQGTSINAVGNKLDLYLRVKFLSFLYESTLRSTSLFVHLSQYALRRLTLRLEEVHFKKGAEIIRYNDVQSKLYIVYKGSVKVSVANMVISTLNEGGIFGCFSRAGELRHTITVTATVHTILLAIDSRNFHRVIPWEEEHIKDVMKDIRLLKLEYLDSFVSTREYHIEKKRHTGLFACYEWLIVKVNEYIDQESFLYWLWEYMLNVHFSVISSLIMLTEMCLSRQLTDHIAFVVFLYGMDVIFLSKV
;
A
#
# COMPACT_ATOMS: atom_id res chain seq x y z
N TYR A 1 17.80 -29.91 -32.20
CA TYR A 1 17.57 -29.08 -31.00
C TYR A 1 18.11 -27.65 -31.14
N LEU A 2 19.35 -27.46 -31.58
CA LEU A 2 19.94 -26.13 -31.86
C LEU A 2 19.22 -25.33 -32.96
N TYR A 3 18.84 -26.00 -34.06
CA TYR A 3 18.08 -25.39 -35.16
C TYR A 3 16.67 -24.96 -34.72
N ALA A 4 16.00 -25.80 -33.93
CA ALA A 4 14.66 -25.52 -33.41
C ALA A 4 14.63 -24.36 -32.40
N THR A 5 15.69 -24.19 -31.60
CA THR A 5 15.81 -23.07 -30.65
C THR A 5 16.21 -21.77 -31.34
N SER A 6 17.07 -21.79 -32.36
CA SER A 6 17.38 -20.58 -33.15
C SER A 6 16.19 -20.12 -34.00
N LEU A 7 15.41 -21.06 -34.56
CA LEU A 7 14.14 -20.80 -35.26
C LEU A 7 13.05 -20.30 -34.31
N TYR A 8 12.92 -20.91 -33.12
CA TYR A 8 12.03 -20.45 -32.03
C TYR A 8 12.33 -19.01 -31.61
N LEU A 9 13.61 -18.65 -31.52
CA LEU A 9 14.05 -17.36 -30.98
C LEU A 9 14.19 -16.24 -32.03
N ARG A 10 13.97 -16.54 -33.32
CA ARG A 10 14.13 -15.59 -34.44
C ARG A 10 15.55 -15.03 -34.56
N HIS A 11 16.58 -15.77 -34.11
CA HIS A 11 17.97 -15.37 -34.31
C HIS A 11 18.38 -15.74 -35.73
N GLY A 12 18.45 -14.73 -36.59
CA GLY A 12 18.84 -14.86 -37.99
C GLY A 12 20.24 -15.44 -38.16
N ILE A 13 20.33 -16.76 -38.27
CA ILE A 13 21.46 -17.41 -38.92
C ILE A 13 21.16 -17.33 -40.42
N SER A 14 21.55 -16.21 -41.04
CA SER A 14 21.24 -15.85 -42.43
C SER A 14 21.77 -16.81 -43.50
N ASN A 15 22.44 -17.90 -43.12
CA ASN A 15 23.11 -18.81 -44.06
C ASN A 15 22.56 -20.25 -44.05
N GLU A 16 21.55 -20.57 -43.22
CA GLU A 16 20.88 -21.87 -43.24
C GLU A 16 19.37 -21.73 -43.52
N THR A 17 19.04 -20.98 -44.57
CA THR A 17 17.74 -21.13 -45.22
C THR A 17 17.69 -22.52 -45.81
N GLY A 18 16.65 -23.30 -45.48
CA GLY A 18 16.44 -24.61 -46.07
C GLY A 18 16.53 -24.53 -47.60
N TYR A 19 17.53 -25.18 -48.19
CA TYR A 19 17.72 -25.19 -49.64
C TYR A 19 16.65 -26.05 -50.34
N VAL A 20 15.97 -26.91 -49.57
CA VAL A 20 14.89 -27.80 -50.02
C VAL A 20 13.54 -27.30 -49.52
N MET A 21 12.49 -27.36 -50.36
CA MET A 21 11.13 -26.95 -49.99
C MET A 21 10.61 -27.63 -48.71
N LEU A 22 11.02 -28.87 -48.46
CA LEU A 22 10.68 -29.61 -47.24
C LEU A 22 11.27 -28.96 -45.99
N ASP A 23 12.52 -28.49 -46.06
CA ASP A 23 13.17 -27.80 -44.94
C ASP A 23 12.48 -26.47 -44.64
N ILE A 24 12.04 -25.73 -45.67
CA ILE A 24 11.28 -24.47 -45.49
C ILE A 24 9.94 -24.73 -44.80
N ILE A 25 9.24 -25.81 -45.17
CA ILE A 25 7.96 -26.17 -44.54
C ILE A 25 8.18 -26.59 -43.08
N VAL A 26 9.15 -27.46 -42.81
CA VAL A 26 9.46 -27.94 -41.45
C VAL A 26 9.93 -26.80 -40.56
N THR A 27 10.82 -25.93 -41.05
CA THR A 27 11.29 -24.74 -40.33
C THR A 27 10.14 -23.80 -39.99
N SER A 28 9.24 -23.54 -40.95
CA SER A 28 8.07 -22.68 -40.74
C SER A 28 7.12 -23.25 -39.67
N LEU A 29 6.89 -24.57 -39.66
CA LEU A 29 6.08 -25.23 -38.62
C LEU A 29 6.74 -25.16 -37.23
N ILE A 30 8.06 -25.29 -37.16
CA ILE A 30 8.82 -25.15 -35.90
C ILE A 30 8.78 -23.71 -35.39
N ILE A 31 8.91 -22.70 -36.26
CA ILE A 31 8.75 -21.29 -35.87
C ILE A 31 7.33 -21.05 -35.33
N LEU A 32 6.30 -21.55 -36.02
CA LEU A 32 4.90 -21.34 -35.64
C LEU A 32 4.58 -21.97 -34.28
N SER A 33 4.94 -23.24 -34.09
CA SER A 33 4.76 -23.94 -32.81
C SER A 33 5.57 -23.29 -31.68
N GLY A 34 6.78 -22.84 -31.97
CA GLY A 34 7.61 -22.11 -31.02
C GLY A 34 7.01 -20.78 -30.58
N TYR A 35 6.51 -20.00 -31.54
CA TYR A 35 5.82 -18.74 -31.25
C TYR A 35 4.58 -18.96 -30.38
N PHE A 36 3.80 -20.01 -30.65
CA PHE A 36 2.65 -20.37 -29.82
C PHE A 36 3.06 -20.71 -28.38
N MET A 37 4.10 -21.54 -28.20
CA MET A 37 4.62 -21.88 -26.87
C MET A 37 5.15 -20.66 -26.12
N PHE A 38 5.82 -19.73 -26.81
CA PHE A 38 6.27 -18.46 -26.22
C PHE A 38 5.10 -17.61 -25.70
N CYS A 39 4.07 -17.44 -26.52
CA CYS A 39 2.85 -16.73 -26.13
C CYS A 39 2.15 -17.41 -24.94
N PHE A 40 2.07 -18.73 -24.94
CA PHE A 40 1.49 -19.52 -23.86
C PHE A 40 2.24 -19.29 -22.54
N ILE A 41 3.57 -19.46 -22.53
CA ILE A 41 4.42 -19.27 -21.34
C ILE A 41 4.29 -17.85 -20.79
N ILE A 42 4.31 -16.83 -21.65
CA ILE A 42 4.12 -15.45 -21.20
C ILE A 42 2.73 -15.26 -20.60
N SER A 43 1.68 -15.82 -21.22
CA SER A 43 0.32 -15.68 -20.71
C SER A 43 0.14 -16.33 -19.33
N GLU A 44 0.71 -17.50 -19.10
CA GLU A 44 0.63 -18.20 -17.82
C GLU A 44 1.46 -17.50 -16.73
N LEU A 45 2.67 -17.06 -17.08
CA LEU A 45 3.54 -16.31 -16.17
C LEU A 45 2.91 -14.96 -15.80
N THR A 46 2.32 -14.26 -16.76
CA THR A 46 1.63 -12.98 -16.50
C THR A 46 0.41 -13.16 -15.62
N ALA A 47 -0.43 -14.16 -15.89
CA ALA A 47 -1.58 -14.47 -15.06
C ALA A 47 -1.16 -14.74 -13.60
N SER A 48 -0.11 -15.54 -13.41
CA SER A 48 0.43 -15.87 -12.09
C SER A 48 0.93 -14.63 -11.33
N ILE A 49 1.70 -13.77 -11.99
CA ILE A 49 2.22 -12.54 -11.37
C ILE A 49 1.09 -11.53 -11.09
N VAL A 50 0.09 -11.42 -11.95
CA VAL A 50 -1.06 -10.52 -11.71
C VAL A 50 -1.82 -10.95 -10.45
N LEU A 51 -2.04 -12.25 -10.27
CA LEU A 51 -2.73 -12.78 -9.09
C LEU A 51 -1.96 -12.50 -7.79
N ASP A 52 -0.63 -12.59 -7.84
CA ASP A 52 0.27 -12.29 -6.72
C ASP A 52 0.21 -10.81 -6.30
N ILE A 53 0.31 -9.87 -7.27
CA ILE A 53 0.37 -8.43 -6.97
C ILE A 53 -1.02 -7.82 -6.72
N LYS A 54 -2.12 -8.49 -7.12
CA LYS A 54 -3.48 -7.96 -7.03
C LYS A 54 -3.87 -7.46 -5.63
N LYS A 55 -3.48 -8.20 -4.57
CA LYS A 55 -3.80 -7.82 -3.18
C LYS A 55 -3.08 -6.54 -2.76
N GLU A 56 -1.83 -6.39 -3.18
CA GLU A 56 -0.99 -5.23 -2.85
C GLU A 56 -1.54 -3.96 -3.50
N TYR A 57 -1.89 -4.00 -4.79
CA TYR A 57 -2.48 -2.85 -5.48
C TYR A 57 -3.86 -2.49 -4.92
N ALA A 58 -4.69 -3.49 -4.60
CA ALA A 58 -5.99 -3.23 -3.97
C ALA A 58 -5.85 -2.50 -2.63
N HIS A 59 -4.89 -2.90 -1.80
CA HIS A 59 -4.62 -2.22 -0.53
C HIS A 59 -4.05 -0.80 -0.72
N GLN A 60 -3.16 -0.60 -1.68
CA GLN A 60 -2.64 0.73 -2.03
C GLN A 60 -3.77 1.67 -2.46
N ASP A 61 -4.66 1.20 -3.35
CA ASP A 61 -5.83 1.96 -3.80
C ASP A 61 -6.72 2.38 -2.63
N GLU A 62 -6.97 1.48 -1.68
CA GLU A 62 -7.76 1.78 -0.47
C GLU A 62 -7.11 2.88 0.39
N ILE A 63 -5.80 2.80 0.65
CA ILE A 63 -5.08 3.84 1.40
C ILE A 63 -5.18 5.18 0.67
N LEU A 64 -4.99 5.20 -0.64
CA LEU A 64 -5.00 6.43 -1.44
C LEU A 64 -6.38 7.07 -1.46
N VAL A 65 -7.43 6.26 -1.59
CA VAL A 65 -8.81 6.75 -1.48
C VAL A 65 -9.05 7.32 -0.09
N MET A 66 -8.61 6.64 0.98
CA MET A 66 -8.74 7.16 2.35
C MET A 66 -8.00 8.48 2.54
N GLN A 67 -6.77 8.59 2.07
CA GLN A 67 -5.99 9.82 2.10
C GLN A 67 -6.67 10.94 1.30
N GLY A 68 -7.22 10.62 0.13
CA GLY A 68 -7.97 11.56 -0.71
C GLY A 68 -9.24 12.06 -0.03
N ILE A 69 -9.99 11.19 0.64
CA ILE A 69 -11.18 11.54 1.42
C ILE A 69 -10.77 12.44 2.59
N MET A 70 -9.78 12.04 3.39
CA MET A 70 -9.33 12.79 4.55
C MET A 70 -8.81 14.18 4.19
N LYS A 71 -8.08 14.31 3.07
CA LYS A 71 -7.61 15.61 2.55
C LYS A 71 -8.77 16.49 2.09
N ARG A 72 -9.71 15.93 1.29
CA ARG A 72 -10.91 16.66 0.83
C ARG A 72 -11.82 17.10 1.98
N ARG A 73 -11.86 16.33 3.07
CA ARG A 73 -12.68 16.59 4.26
C ARG A 73 -11.92 17.33 5.38
N LEU A 74 -10.69 17.79 5.13
CA LEU A 74 -9.87 18.57 6.07
C LEU A 74 -9.72 17.91 7.46
N VAL A 75 -9.49 16.60 7.48
CA VAL A 75 -9.26 15.85 8.73
C VAL A 75 -7.98 16.33 9.42
N GLY A 76 -8.03 16.50 10.74
CA GLY A 76 -6.87 16.91 11.55
C GLY A 76 -5.67 15.97 11.40
N THR A 77 -4.45 16.52 11.51
CA THR A 77 -3.20 15.79 11.22
C THR A 77 -2.98 14.58 12.14
N ASP A 78 -3.38 14.67 13.41
CA ASP A 78 -3.25 13.54 14.36
C ASP A 78 -4.14 12.36 13.95
N LEU A 79 -5.44 12.59 13.72
CA LEU A 79 -6.38 11.56 13.28
C LEU A 79 -5.99 10.97 11.92
N TYR A 80 -5.53 11.82 10.99
CA TYR A 80 -4.97 11.40 9.71
C TYR A 80 -3.83 10.40 9.89
N THR A 81 -2.81 10.74 10.68
CA THR A 81 -1.65 9.86 10.89
C THR A 81 -2.04 8.54 11.54
N ARG A 82 -2.95 8.55 12.54
CA ARG A 82 -3.38 7.34 13.23
C ARG A 82 -4.11 6.37 12.30
N CYS A 83 -5.07 6.85 11.52
CA CYS A 83 -5.80 5.98 10.59
C CYS A 83 -4.88 5.35 9.54
N ILE A 84 -3.94 6.13 8.99
CA ILE A 84 -2.98 5.62 8.00
C ILE A 84 -2.01 4.60 8.62
N ASN A 85 -1.53 4.85 9.85
CA ASN A 85 -0.68 3.91 10.57
C ASN A 85 -1.39 2.57 10.82
N ILE A 86 -2.68 2.60 11.19
CA ILE A 86 -3.45 1.37 11.39
C ILE A 86 -3.65 0.60 10.09
N LEU A 87 -3.95 1.28 8.99
CA LEU A 87 -4.09 0.61 7.69
C LEU A 87 -2.77 -0.06 7.25
N HIS A 88 -1.64 0.63 7.38
CA HIS A 88 -0.32 0.03 7.10
C HIS A 88 0.02 -1.11 8.04
N PHE A 89 -0.33 -0.99 9.33
CA PHE A 89 -0.10 -2.03 10.31
C PHE A 89 -0.93 -3.30 10.00
N ASN A 90 -2.20 -3.14 9.65
CA ASN A 90 -3.08 -4.25 9.25
C ASN A 90 -2.53 -4.97 8.00
N TRP A 91 -1.96 -4.25 7.04
CA TRP A 91 -1.27 -4.86 5.90
C TRP A 91 -0.03 -5.64 6.31
N ARG A 92 0.82 -5.08 7.18
CA ARG A 92 2.03 -5.75 7.64
C ARG A 92 1.75 -7.07 8.37
N PHE A 93 0.63 -7.16 9.10
CA PHE A 93 0.31 -8.33 9.91
C PHE A 93 -0.51 -9.38 9.14
N ASN A 94 -1.46 -8.96 8.31
CA ASN A 94 -2.41 -9.87 7.65
C ASN A 94 -2.32 -9.88 6.11
N GLU A 95 -1.42 -9.12 5.48
CA GLU A 95 -1.35 -8.94 4.02
C GLU A 95 -2.72 -8.60 3.38
N GLY A 96 -3.55 -7.86 4.13
CA GLY A 96 -4.91 -7.48 3.71
C GLY A 96 -5.94 -8.61 3.77
N ALA A 97 -5.61 -9.78 4.32
CA ALA A 97 -6.56 -10.86 4.53
C ALA A 97 -7.48 -10.57 5.72
N GLU A 98 -8.77 -10.46 5.45
CA GLU A 98 -9.78 -10.46 6.51
C GLU A 98 -9.93 -11.90 7.03
N ILE A 99 -9.81 -12.09 8.35
CA ILE A 99 -10.08 -13.39 8.98
C ILE A 99 -11.60 -13.59 9.11
N GLN A 100 -12.31 -12.52 9.47
CA GLN A 100 -13.76 -12.44 9.59
C GLN A 100 -14.24 -11.21 8.80
N GLY A 101 -15.29 -11.36 7.99
CA GLY A 101 -15.78 -10.29 7.11
C GLY A 101 -16.45 -10.86 5.85
N ALA A 102 -17.03 -10.01 5.01
CA ALA A 102 -17.68 -10.45 3.76
C ALA A 102 -16.70 -11.11 2.77
N ASN A 103 -15.41 -10.78 2.86
CA ASN A 103 -14.33 -11.34 2.06
C ASN A 103 -13.34 -12.18 2.90
N GLY A 104 -13.77 -12.67 4.07
CA GLY A 104 -12.88 -13.38 4.98
C GLY A 104 -12.40 -14.71 4.40
N ILE A 105 -11.17 -15.15 4.71
CA ILE A 105 -10.60 -16.43 4.22
C ILE A 105 -11.54 -17.60 4.55
N PHE A 106 -12.21 -17.53 5.69
CA PHE A 106 -13.10 -18.56 6.15
C PHE A 106 -14.46 -18.54 5.46
N ASN A 107 -14.82 -17.56 4.64
CA ASN A 107 -16.16 -17.49 4.05
C ASN A 107 -16.52 -18.68 3.14
N ASP A 108 -15.53 -19.27 2.48
CA ASP A 108 -15.73 -20.42 1.60
C ASP A 108 -15.81 -21.76 2.38
N GLY A 109 -15.48 -21.77 3.67
CA GLY A 109 -15.60 -22.95 4.53
C GLY A 109 -17.05 -23.26 4.95
N SER A 110 -17.32 -24.48 5.43
CA SER A 110 -18.62 -24.78 6.02
C SER A 110 -18.81 -23.98 7.31
N GLU A 111 -20.03 -23.52 7.59
CA GLU A 111 -20.30 -22.71 8.80
C GLU A 111 -19.85 -23.44 10.09
N MET A 112 -20.02 -24.76 10.16
CA MET A 112 -19.55 -25.57 11.30
C MET A 112 -18.04 -25.48 11.50
N LEU A 113 -17.24 -25.69 10.44
CA LEU A 113 -15.77 -25.60 10.53
C LEU A 113 -15.31 -24.20 10.95
N LYS A 114 -15.95 -23.15 10.42
CA LYS A 114 -15.67 -21.76 10.84
C LYS A 114 -15.94 -21.61 12.33
N THR A 115 -17.10 -22.07 12.79
CA THR A 115 -17.49 -21.96 14.19
C THR A 115 -16.53 -22.71 15.10
N GLU A 116 -16.07 -23.88 14.71
CA GLU A 116 -15.18 -24.72 15.52
C GLU A 116 -13.78 -24.10 15.65
N ILE A 117 -13.20 -23.63 14.53
CA ILE A 117 -11.88 -22.97 14.51
C ILE A 117 -11.90 -21.66 15.33
N ILE A 118 -12.96 -20.86 15.16
CA ILE A 118 -13.14 -19.61 15.91
C ILE A 118 -13.33 -19.92 17.40
N ASN A 119 -14.15 -20.92 17.72
CA ASN A 119 -14.45 -21.29 19.10
C ASN A 119 -13.21 -21.85 19.82
N ASP A 120 -12.44 -22.76 19.24
CA ASP A 120 -11.26 -23.33 19.91
C ASP A 120 -10.26 -22.23 20.33
N ARG A 121 -10.00 -21.29 19.40
CA ARG A 121 -9.11 -20.17 19.64
C ARG A 121 -9.64 -19.17 20.67
N ILE A 122 -10.92 -18.83 20.62
CA ILE A 122 -11.52 -17.77 21.45
C ILE A 122 -11.95 -18.27 22.82
N THR A 123 -12.61 -19.43 22.90
CA THR A 123 -13.20 -19.96 24.14
C THR A 123 -12.14 -20.21 25.21
N SER A 124 -10.95 -20.67 24.84
CA SER A 124 -9.83 -20.90 25.74
C SER A 124 -9.34 -19.61 26.43
N VAL A 125 -9.48 -18.46 25.78
CA VAL A 125 -9.16 -17.14 26.36
C VAL A 125 -10.35 -16.56 27.11
N LEU A 126 -11.58 -16.70 26.59
CA LEU A 126 -12.78 -16.23 27.31
C LEU A 126 -12.93 -16.91 28.67
N LYS A 127 -12.66 -18.21 28.78
CA LYS A 127 -12.67 -18.93 30.07
C LYS A 127 -11.65 -18.40 31.10
N GLN A 128 -10.66 -17.60 30.69
CA GLN A 128 -9.70 -16.96 31.61
C GLN A 128 -10.25 -15.66 32.21
N VAL A 129 -11.24 -15.04 31.56
CA VAL A 129 -11.86 -13.79 32.01
C VAL A 129 -12.77 -14.10 33.21
N PRO A 130 -12.61 -13.44 34.37
CA PRO A 130 -13.42 -13.71 35.56
C PRO A 130 -14.93 -13.59 35.37
N LEU A 131 -15.38 -12.71 34.47
CA LEU A 131 -16.82 -12.54 34.18
C LEU A 131 -17.41 -13.79 33.51
N PHE A 132 -16.66 -14.44 32.62
CA PHE A 132 -17.16 -15.55 31.80
C PHE A 132 -17.05 -16.91 32.49
N THR A 133 -16.36 -17.02 33.64
CA THR A 133 -16.29 -18.28 34.39
C THR A 133 -17.65 -18.70 34.96
N ILE A 134 -18.59 -17.76 35.09
CA ILE A 134 -19.94 -17.99 35.61
C ILE A 134 -20.89 -18.45 34.48
N PHE A 135 -20.50 -18.24 33.21
CA PHE A 135 -21.37 -18.49 32.07
C PHE A 135 -21.37 -19.95 31.67
N SER A 136 -22.52 -20.44 31.22
CA SER A 136 -22.65 -21.77 30.61
C SER A 136 -21.81 -21.87 29.33
N GLU A 137 -21.31 -23.08 29.00
CA GLU A 137 -20.50 -23.26 27.78
C GLU A 137 -21.26 -22.86 26.51
N GLU A 138 -22.59 -23.05 26.49
CA GLU A 138 -23.42 -22.64 25.36
C GLU A 138 -23.48 -21.11 25.20
N LEU A 139 -23.61 -20.36 26.30
CA LEU A 139 -23.55 -18.90 26.25
C LEU A 139 -22.17 -18.40 25.82
N ILE A 140 -21.08 -19.01 26.30
CA ILE A 140 -19.72 -18.68 25.87
C ILE A 140 -19.55 -18.93 24.37
N ARG A 141 -20.11 -20.03 23.84
CA ARG A 141 -20.12 -20.36 22.41
C ARG A 141 -20.90 -19.33 21.60
N CYS A 142 -22.06 -18.88 22.09
CA CYS A 142 -22.83 -17.81 21.45
C CYS A 142 -22.06 -16.47 21.44
N ILE A 143 -21.34 -16.17 22.52
CA ILE A 143 -20.53 -14.95 22.64
C ILE A 143 -19.32 -15.02 21.69
N SER A 144 -18.60 -16.13 21.63
CA SER A 144 -17.42 -16.28 20.77
C SER A 144 -17.76 -16.14 19.29
N LEU A 145 -18.95 -16.58 18.85
CA LEU A 145 -19.41 -16.42 17.47
C LEU A 145 -19.72 -14.97 17.07
N ASN A 146 -20.07 -14.12 18.05
CA ASN A 146 -20.39 -12.70 17.80
C ASN A 146 -19.19 -11.77 18.08
N MET A 147 -18.07 -12.31 18.57
CA MET A 147 -16.84 -11.56 18.78
C MET A 147 -16.00 -11.49 17.51
N GLN A 148 -15.49 -10.29 17.24
CA GLN A 148 -14.58 -10.02 16.15
C GLN A 148 -13.13 -9.92 16.65
N VAL A 149 -12.20 -10.53 15.93
CA VAL A 149 -10.77 -10.39 16.20
C VAL A 149 -10.23 -9.16 15.48
N THR A 150 -9.53 -8.28 16.18
CA THR A 150 -8.92 -7.08 15.59
C THR A 150 -7.53 -6.88 16.16
N ILE A 151 -6.61 -6.41 15.33
CA ILE A 151 -5.22 -6.20 15.70
C ILE A 151 -4.98 -4.70 15.72
N VAL A 152 -4.38 -4.23 16.81
CA VAL A 152 -4.19 -2.81 17.08
C VAL A 152 -2.69 -2.54 17.30
N PRO A 153 -2.10 -1.51 16.66
CA PRO A 153 -0.70 -1.18 16.84
C PRO A 153 -0.41 -0.59 18.23
N GLU A 154 0.86 -0.49 18.58
CA GLU A 154 1.35 0.14 19.81
C GLU A 154 0.93 1.63 19.95
N GLU A 155 0.90 2.14 21.19
CA GLU A 155 0.55 3.52 21.55
C GLU A 155 -0.86 3.96 21.13
N THR A 156 -1.73 3.03 20.74
CA THR A 156 -3.11 3.32 20.35
C THR A 156 -4.00 3.36 21.58
N PRO A 157 -4.73 4.47 21.84
CA PRO A 157 -5.71 4.51 22.92
C PRO A 157 -6.95 3.70 22.54
N LEU A 158 -7.21 2.64 23.30
CA LEU A 158 -8.45 1.86 23.20
C LEU A 158 -9.57 2.51 24.01
N VAL A 159 -9.23 3.05 25.19
CA VAL A 159 -10.15 3.77 26.07
C VAL A 159 -9.49 5.07 26.50
N GLU A 160 -10.18 6.20 26.31
CA GLU A 160 -9.76 7.51 26.83
C GLU A 160 -10.54 7.85 28.09
N ILE A 161 -9.97 8.65 28.97
CA ILE A 161 -10.65 9.13 30.18
C ILE A 161 -11.90 9.93 29.78
N GLY A 162 -13.00 9.69 30.48
CA GLY A 162 -14.29 10.36 30.25
C GLY A 162 -15.04 9.85 29.02
N SER A 163 -14.51 8.85 28.30
CA SER A 163 -15.19 8.24 27.15
C SER A 163 -16.08 7.07 27.59
N ASN A 164 -17.12 6.76 26.82
CA ASN A 164 -17.97 5.62 27.12
C ASN A 164 -17.46 4.40 26.38
N VAL A 165 -17.37 3.28 27.07
CA VAL A 165 -16.90 2.02 26.52
C VAL A 165 -18.09 1.26 25.96
N TRP A 166 -18.30 1.32 24.64
CA TRP A 166 -19.43 0.68 23.97
C TRP A 166 -19.20 -0.77 23.59
N THR A 167 -18.04 -1.32 23.92
CA THR A 167 -17.54 -2.53 23.30
C THR A 167 -16.89 -3.39 24.35
N VAL A 168 -17.25 -4.66 24.35
CA VAL A 168 -16.55 -5.69 25.12
C VAL A 168 -15.18 -5.86 24.48
N TYR A 169 -14.13 -5.48 25.20
CA TYR A 169 -12.75 -5.72 24.78
C TYR A 169 -12.11 -6.77 25.67
N VAL A 170 -11.57 -7.83 25.06
CA VAL A 170 -10.79 -8.87 25.74
C VAL A 170 -9.45 -9.02 25.05
N ILE A 171 -8.36 -9.02 25.80
CA ILE A 171 -7.01 -9.16 25.23
C ILE A 171 -6.79 -10.64 24.87
N LEU A 172 -6.60 -10.91 23.57
CA LEU A 172 -6.23 -12.24 23.08
C LEU A 172 -4.71 -12.44 23.17
N ARG A 173 -3.92 -11.45 22.73
CA ARG A 173 -2.44 -11.46 22.79
C ARG A 173 -1.89 -10.03 22.88
N GLY A 174 -0.76 -9.85 23.55
CA GLY A 174 -0.09 -8.56 23.72
C GLY A 174 -0.37 -7.90 25.07
N TYR A 175 0.13 -6.67 25.24
CA TYR A 175 0.06 -5.93 26.50
C TYR A 175 -0.54 -4.54 26.32
N CYS A 176 -1.39 -4.13 27.26
CA CYS A 176 -1.93 -2.78 27.34
C CYS A 176 -1.50 -2.10 28.65
N LEU A 177 -1.31 -0.78 28.62
CA LEU A 177 -1.12 0.08 29.78
C LEU A 177 -2.43 0.75 30.16
N MET A 178 -2.90 0.50 31.38
CA MET A 178 -4.03 1.18 32.00
C MET A 178 -3.51 2.23 32.99
N LYS A 179 -4.01 3.45 32.86
CA LYS A 179 -3.79 4.58 33.78
C LYS A 179 -5.11 4.98 34.41
N SER A 180 -5.17 5.02 35.73
CA SER A 180 -6.32 5.50 36.48
C SER A 180 -6.31 7.04 36.57
N ASP A 181 -7.45 7.68 36.40
CA ASP A 181 -7.65 9.14 36.61
C ASP A 181 -8.42 9.45 37.91
N LEU A 182 -8.54 8.49 38.82
CA LEU A 182 -9.10 8.77 40.14
C LEU A 182 -8.20 9.76 40.91
N PRO A 183 -8.77 10.70 41.69
CA PRO A 183 -8.00 11.77 42.33
C PRO A 183 -6.77 11.27 43.11
N GLY A 184 -6.91 10.18 43.87
CA GLY A 184 -5.82 9.59 44.66
C GLY A 184 -4.80 8.76 43.87
N ASP A 185 -5.19 8.23 42.71
CA ASP A 185 -4.29 7.46 41.82
C ASP A 185 -3.50 8.39 40.88
N ARG A 186 -4.12 9.52 40.49
CA ARG A 186 -3.52 10.55 39.64
C ARG A 186 -2.27 11.16 40.27
N ASP A 187 -2.33 11.49 41.57
CA ASP A 187 -1.17 12.01 42.31
C ASP A 187 -0.01 11.01 42.41
N ARG A 188 -0.31 9.70 42.30
CA ARG A 188 0.66 8.61 42.42
C ARG A 188 1.10 8.01 41.08
N ASN A 189 0.59 8.52 39.95
CA ASN A 189 0.84 8.01 38.60
C ASN A 189 0.73 6.48 38.49
N ILE A 190 -0.32 5.88 39.09
CA ILE A 190 -0.47 4.42 39.09
C ILE A 190 -0.74 3.90 37.68
N THR A 191 0.13 3.02 37.21
CA THR A 191 0.00 2.30 35.93
C THR A 191 -0.15 0.80 36.17
N ILE A 192 -1.08 0.18 35.46
CA ILE A 192 -1.31 -1.28 35.49
C ILE A 192 -1.09 -1.81 34.07
N THR A 193 -0.33 -2.89 33.94
CA THR A 193 -0.18 -3.62 32.68
C THR A 193 -1.22 -4.73 32.59
N LEU A 194 -2.09 -4.64 31.58
CA LEU A 194 -3.08 -5.66 31.25
C LEU A 194 -2.48 -6.65 30.25
N LYS A 195 -2.86 -7.92 30.37
CA LYS A 195 -2.31 -9.05 29.60
C LYS A 195 -3.44 -9.92 29.03
N GLN A 196 -3.05 -10.99 28.33
CA GLN A 196 -3.98 -11.98 27.79
C GLN A 196 -4.98 -12.46 28.84
N GLY A 197 -6.26 -12.49 28.45
CA GLY A 197 -7.38 -12.89 29.32
C GLY A 197 -7.95 -11.76 30.18
N ASP A 198 -7.37 -10.56 30.15
CA ASP A 198 -7.94 -9.39 30.84
C ASP A 198 -9.00 -8.69 29.95
N MET A 199 -10.08 -8.22 30.59
CA MET A 199 -11.16 -7.46 29.97
C MET A 199 -10.98 -5.96 30.26
N LEU A 200 -11.19 -5.10 29.26
CA LEU A 200 -10.99 -3.66 29.41
C LEU A 200 -12.27 -2.98 29.91
N ALA A 201 -12.15 -2.19 30.99
CA ALA A 201 -13.22 -1.36 31.57
C ALA A 201 -14.60 -2.06 31.68
N PRO A 202 -14.68 -3.26 32.28
CA PRO A 202 -15.90 -4.07 32.29
C PRO A 202 -17.05 -3.41 33.06
N ILE A 203 -16.74 -2.73 34.17
CA ILE A 203 -17.73 -2.07 35.04
C ILE A 203 -18.33 -0.88 34.29
N GLU A 204 -17.46 -0.04 33.71
CA GLU A 204 -17.88 1.16 33.00
C GLU A 204 -18.73 0.80 31.76
N MET A 205 -18.35 -0.27 31.05
CA MET A 205 -19.11 -0.81 29.91
C MET A 205 -20.49 -1.38 30.33
N LEU A 206 -20.55 -2.18 31.40
CA LEU A 206 -21.81 -2.80 31.85
C LEU A 206 -22.80 -1.74 32.31
N HIS A 207 -22.36 -0.79 33.14
CA HIS A 207 -23.17 0.32 33.64
C HIS A 207 -23.46 1.39 32.58
N GLY A 208 -22.66 1.47 31.52
CA GLY A 208 -22.78 2.53 30.51
C GLY A 208 -22.33 3.91 30.99
N VAL A 209 -21.41 3.96 31.95
CA VAL A 209 -20.86 5.19 32.55
C VAL A 209 -19.56 5.61 31.87
N HIS A 210 -19.12 6.84 32.12
CA HIS A 210 -17.86 7.37 31.64
C HIS A 210 -16.67 6.61 32.26
N SER A 211 -15.67 6.29 31.44
CA SER A 211 -14.43 5.65 31.88
C SER A 211 -13.64 6.56 32.80
N VAL A 212 -13.15 5.99 33.90
CA VAL A 212 -12.23 6.64 34.84
C VAL A 212 -10.77 6.31 34.55
N SER A 213 -10.52 5.52 33.51
CA SER A 213 -9.20 5.03 33.15
C SER A 213 -8.89 5.25 31.67
N SER A 214 -7.63 5.55 31.38
CA SER A 214 -7.10 5.53 30.02
C SER A 214 -6.38 4.21 29.79
N ILE A 215 -6.73 3.51 28.72
CA ILE A 215 -6.09 2.25 28.31
C ILE A 215 -5.46 2.46 26.94
N LYS A 216 -4.15 2.22 26.86
CA LYS A 216 -3.36 2.32 25.63
C LYS A 216 -2.62 1.01 25.37
N THR A 217 -2.40 0.64 24.12
CA THR A 217 -1.58 -0.51 23.77
C THR A 217 -0.10 -0.22 24.02
N LEU A 218 0.63 -1.18 24.61
CA LEU A 218 2.09 -1.11 24.77
C LEU A 218 2.82 -1.79 23.61
N THR A 219 2.30 -2.95 23.20
CA THR A 219 2.78 -3.70 22.04
C THR A 219 1.72 -3.66 20.95
N ALA A 220 1.98 -4.27 19.80
CA ALA A 220 0.88 -4.76 18.97
C ALA A 220 -0.02 -5.69 19.83
N VAL A 221 -1.33 -5.43 19.83
CA VAL A 221 -2.30 -6.20 20.64
C VAL A 221 -3.37 -6.77 19.72
N GLU A 222 -3.62 -8.06 19.87
CA GLU A 222 -4.76 -8.73 19.28
C GLU A 222 -5.89 -8.73 20.31
N ILE A 223 -7.00 -8.07 19.98
CA ILE A 223 -8.15 -7.89 20.85
C ILE A 223 -9.39 -8.56 20.25
N LEU A 224 -10.22 -9.12 21.12
CA LEU A 224 -11.58 -9.51 20.81
C LEU A 224 -12.49 -8.31 21.08
N GLN A 225 -13.34 -7.98 20.11
CA GLN A 225 -14.28 -6.88 20.22
C GLN A 225 -15.71 -7.34 19.89
N MET A 226 -16.68 -6.89 20.68
CA MET A 226 -18.11 -7.07 20.39
C MET A 226 -18.90 -5.86 20.89
N PRO A 227 -19.89 -5.33 20.13
CA PRO A 227 -20.75 -4.27 20.63
C PRO A 227 -21.47 -4.65 21.93
N SER A 228 -21.45 -3.75 22.91
CA SER A 228 -22.09 -3.95 24.23
C SER A 228 -23.61 -4.14 24.13
N ASP A 229 -24.27 -3.52 23.15
CA ASP A 229 -25.70 -3.72 22.85
C ASP A 229 -25.97 -5.21 22.57
N THR A 230 -25.19 -5.81 21.65
CA THR A 230 -25.29 -7.22 21.27
C THR A 230 -24.98 -8.13 22.46
N PHE A 231 -23.95 -7.80 23.24
CA PHE A 231 -23.63 -8.55 24.45
C PHE A 231 -24.78 -8.57 25.47
N LYS A 232 -25.39 -7.40 25.73
CA LYS A 232 -26.52 -7.27 26.65
C LYS A 232 -27.74 -8.03 26.14
N GLU A 233 -28.00 -8.02 24.83
CA GLU A 233 -29.07 -8.82 24.21
C GLU A 233 -28.83 -10.33 24.36
N LEU A 234 -27.60 -10.81 24.14
CA LEU A 234 -27.23 -12.22 24.29
C LEU A 234 -27.32 -12.72 25.74
N ILE A 235 -26.96 -11.89 26.72
CA ILE A 235 -27.13 -12.27 28.12
C ILE A 235 -28.63 -12.32 28.47
N LYS A 236 -29.44 -11.37 27.97
CA LYS A 236 -30.90 -11.33 28.26
C LYS A 236 -31.65 -12.59 27.77
N THR A 237 -31.17 -13.27 26.74
CA THR A 237 -31.77 -14.54 26.31
C THR A 237 -31.55 -15.66 27.34
N HIS A 238 -30.52 -15.54 28.19
CA HIS A 238 -30.16 -16.49 29.24
C HIS A 238 -30.55 -15.93 30.63
N ARG A 239 -31.78 -16.22 31.05
CA ARG A 239 -32.43 -15.57 32.21
C ARG A 239 -31.68 -15.75 33.54
N MET A 240 -31.04 -16.89 33.76
CA MET A 240 -30.38 -17.20 35.03
C MET A 240 -29.11 -16.37 35.21
N GLU A 241 -28.24 -16.39 34.22
CA GLU A 241 -27.00 -15.62 34.18
C GLU A 241 -27.28 -14.12 34.18
N TYR A 242 -28.29 -13.68 33.43
CA TYR A 242 -28.73 -12.29 33.43
C TYR A 242 -29.17 -11.81 34.82
N GLY A 243 -29.96 -12.62 35.54
CA GLY A 243 -30.41 -12.29 36.89
C GLY A 243 -29.27 -12.15 37.90
N PHE A 244 -28.21 -12.96 37.77
CA PHE A 244 -27.02 -12.86 38.61
C PHE A 244 -26.24 -11.57 38.34
N ILE A 245 -25.96 -11.27 37.06
CA ILE A 245 -25.24 -10.05 36.67
C ILE A 245 -26.03 -8.81 37.06
N GLN A 246 -27.35 -8.82 36.87
CA GLN A 246 -28.19 -7.67 37.21
C GLN A 246 -28.15 -7.35 38.71
N LYS A 247 -28.23 -8.37 39.59
CA LYS A 247 -28.08 -8.16 41.04
C LYS A 247 -26.70 -7.60 41.39
N ALA A 248 -25.63 -8.14 40.80
CA ALA A 248 -24.27 -7.65 41.02
C ALA A 248 -24.11 -6.19 40.58
N LEU A 249 -24.69 -5.81 39.42
CA LEU A 249 -24.67 -4.42 38.95
C LEU A 249 -25.46 -3.49 39.87
N GLU A 250 -26.62 -3.91 40.37
CA GLU A 250 -27.41 -3.09 41.30
C GLU A 250 -26.65 -2.81 42.62
N GLU A 251 -25.87 -3.77 43.12
CA GLU A 251 -25.00 -3.60 44.29
C GLU A 251 -23.77 -2.72 43.98
N ASP A 252 -23.14 -2.93 42.82
CA ASP A 252 -21.89 -2.25 42.42
C ASP A 252 -22.06 -0.76 42.11
N ILE A 253 -23.24 -0.32 41.63
CA ILE A 253 -23.44 1.09 41.24
C ILE A 253 -23.31 2.05 42.44
N GLY A 254 -23.72 1.60 43.64
CA GLY A 254 -23.55 2.35 44.87
C GLY A 254 -22.08 2.49 45.27
N VAL A 255 -21.29 1.43 45.08
CA VAL A 255 -19.85 1.43 45.32
C VAL A 255 -19.15 2.35 44.31
N TYR A 256 -19.51 2.27 43.03
CA TYR A 256 -18.94 3.09 41.96
C TYR A 256 -19.15 4.59 42.20
N ASN A 257 -20.37 5.00 42.54
CA ASN A 257 -20.67 6.39 42.88
C ASN A 257 -19.88 6.88 44.10
N ASN A 258 -19.71 6.02 45.12
CA ASN A 258 -18.88 6.32 46.28
C ASN A 258 -17.38 6.44 45.93
N LEU A 259 -16.88 5.66 44.97
CA LEU A 259 -15.49 5.74 44.48
C LEU A 259 -15.22 7.07 43.77
N LEU A 260 -16.18 7.57 42.98
CA LEU A 260 -16.06 8.86 42.30
C LEU A 260 -16.03 10.05 43.27
N GLN A 261 -16.71 9.94 44.42
CA GLN A 261 -16.81 11.02 45.42
C GLN A 261 -15.60 11.07 46.38
N LYS A 262 -14.86 9.96 46.53
CA LYS A 262 -13.73 9.87 47.46
C LYS A 262 -12.46 10.48 46.87
N LYS A 263 -11.83 11.39 47.62
CA LYS A 263 -10.52 12.00 47.27
C LYS A 263 -9.35 11.02 47.30
N VAL A 264 -9.48 9.90 48.02
CA VAL A 264 -8.45 8.86 48.13
C VAL A 264 -9.11 7.50 47.87
N CYS A 265 -8.95 6.99 46.66
CA CYS A 265 -9.44 5.68 46.27
C CYS A 265 -8.39 4.97 45.42
N ARG A 266 -8.26 3.66 45.62
CA ARG A 266 -7.45 2.75 44.81
C ARG A 266 -8.41 1.78 44.15
N LEU A 267 -8.31 1.60 42.83
CA LEU A 267 -9.04 0.52 42.16
C LEU A 267 -8.65 -0.84 42.77
N PRO A 268 -9.60 -1.77 42.97
CA PRO A 268 -9.26 -3.17 43.24
C PRO A 268 -8.36 -3.65 42.10
N GLN A 269 -7.22 -4.28 42.43
CA GLN A 269 -6.37 -4.85 41.39
C GLN A 269 -7.13 -5.97 40.69
N LEU A 270 -7.63 -5.72 39.48
CA LEU A 270 -8.13 -6.73 38.56
C LEU A 270 -6.92 -7.58 38.11
N ARG A 271 -6.46 -8.48 38.99
CA ARG A 271 -5.41 -9.44 38.68
C ARG A 271 -6.07 -10.70 38.14
N SER A 272 -5.60 -11.17 36.99
CA SER A 272 -5.81 -12.56 36.58
C SER A 272 -5.41 -13.49 37.74
N VAL A 273 -6.20 -14.53 37.99
CA VAL A 273 -6.00 -15.50 39.11
C VAL A 273 -4.64 -16.20 39.05
N LYS A 274 -3.95 -16.19 37.90
CA LYS A 274 -2.59 -16.73 37.74
C LYS A 274 -1.52 -15.63 37.89
N PRO A 275 -0.66 -15.68 38.94
CA PRO A 275 0.54 -14.85 38.98
C PRO A 275 1.47 -15.25 37.82
N SER A 276 2.23 -14.29 37.30
CA SER A 276 3.22 -14.54 36.25
C SER A 276 4.25 -15.56 36.73
N GLN A 277 4.22 -16.79 36.21
CA GLN A 277 5.33 -17.73 36.35
C GLN A 277 6.44 -17.43 35.32
N GLY A 278 6.82 -16.17 35.23
CA GLY A 278 8.03 -15.73 34.55
C GLY A 278 8.80 -14.86 35.53
N LYS A 279 9.99 -15.32 35.96
CA LYS A 279 11.05 -14.40 36.36
C LYS A 279 11.38 -13.57 35.12
N ILE A 280 10.70 -12.45 34.98
CA ILE A 280 11.05 -11.39 34.04
C ILE A 280 11.80 -10.38 34.91
N ASP A 281 13.02 -10.05 34.52
CA ASP A 281 13.72 -8.86 35.00
C ASP A 281 12.84 -7.66 34.68
N SER A 282 12.06 -7.23 35.67
CA SER A 282 11.12 -6.12 35.53
C SER A 282 11.89 -4.82 35.51
N PHE A 283 12.25 -4.32 34.33
CA PHE A 283 12.56 -2.91 34.16
C PHE A 283 11.25 -2.12 34.25
N GLU A 284 11.07 -1.37 35.34
CA GLU A 284 10.01 -0.38 35.45
C GLU A 284 10.21 0.72 34.42
N TYR A 285 9.23 0.93 33.54
CA TYR A 285 9.23 2.06 32.63
C TYR A 285 8.53 3.26 33.29
N GLU A 286 9.31 4.22 33.77
CA GLU A 286 8.81 5.56 34.06
C GLU A 286 8.72 6.39 32.76
N ILE A 287 7.52 6.86 32.42
CA ILE A 287 7.30 7.76 31.29
C ILE A 287 7.91 9.13 31.61
N LEU A 288 9.12 9.36 31.13
CA LEU A 288 9.86 10.61 31.33
C LEU A 288 9.59 11.59 30.19
N GLN A 289 8.95 12.71 30.54
CA GLN A 289 8.79 13.89 29.68
C GLN A 289 10.13 14.33 29.06
N GLU A 290 10.07 14.74 27.79
CA GLU A 290 11.20 14.85 26.84
C GLU A 290 12.45 15.60 27.31
N LYS A 291 12.35 16.53 28.27
CA LYS A 291 13.51 17.29 28.77
C LYS A 291 14.50 16.44 29.59
N LYS A 292 14.08 15.31 30.17
CA LYS A 292 14.98 14.39 30.91
C LYS A 292 15.71 13.36 30.01
N LYS A 293 15.34 13.22 28.72
CA LYS A 293 15.93 12.26 27.75
C LYS A 293 17.47 12.35 27.63
N LYS A 294 18.04 13.56 27.67
CA LYS A 294 19.48 13.76 27.42
C LYS A 294 20.40 13.38 28.60
N LYS A 295 19.90 13.41 29.85
CA LYS A 295 20.73 13.14 31.04
C LYS A 295 20.70 11.66 31.47
N LYS A 296 19.54 10.97 31.41
CA LYS A 296 19.43 9.54 31.80
C LYS A 296 20.08 8.57 30.78
N LYS A 297 19.96 8.82 29.45
CA LYS A 297 20.62 8.00 28.40
C LYS A 297 22.14 7.85 28.55
N LYS A 298 22.83 8.79 29.22
CA LYS A 298 24.26 8.69 29.48
C LYS A 298 24.58 7.66 30.59
N ALA A 299 23.72 7.50 31.59
CA ALA A 299 23.98 6.61 32.73
C ALA A 299 23.82 5.12 32.35
N ASP A 300 22.70 4.75 31.69
CA ASP A 300 22.39 3.34 31.35
C ASP A 300 23.43 2.68 30.42
N TYR A 301 24.04 3.46 29.50
CA TYR A 301 25.07 2.94 28.59
C TYR A 301 26.36 2.51 29.31
N GLN A 302 26.72 3.19 30.41
CA GLN A 302 27.95 2.90 31.15
C GLN A 302 27.82 1.67 32.06
N GLU A 303 26.61 1.33 32.48
CA GLU A 303 26.34 0.19 33.35
C GLU A 303 26.33 -1.13 32.55
N TYR A 304 25.83 -1.12 31.32
CA TYR A 304 25.80 -2.30 30.44
C TYR A 304 27.17 -2.69 29.85
N LEU A 305 28.04 -1.72 29.55
CA LEU A 305 29.42 -2.02 29.10
C LEU A 305 30.25 -2.79 30.15
N LYS A 306 29.81 -2.81 31.41
CA LYS A 306 30.40 -3.65 32.46
C LYS A 306 29.97 -5.13 32.36
N HIS A 307 28.82 -5.42 31.73
CA HIS A 307 28.30 -6.78 31.55
C HIS A 307 28.89 -7.51 30.32
N LEU A 308 29.44 -6.79 29.35
CA LEU A 308 30.32 -7.39 28.34
C LEU A 308 31.66 -7.70 28.99
N GLY A 309 31.90 -8.99 29.30
CA GLY A 309 33.13 -9.45 29.92
C GLY A 309 34.40 -8.90 29.25
N GLU A 310 35.50 -8.85 30.01
CA GLU A 310 36.73 -8.10 29.70
C GLU A 310 37.26 -8.24 28.25
N ARG A 311 37.06 -9.41 27.61
CA ARG A 311 37.49 -9.69 26.23
C ARG A 311 36.91 -8.76 25.15
N TRP A 312 35.74 -8.16 25.38
CA TRP A 312 35.04 -7.33 24.38
C TRP A 312 34.99 -5.84 24.76
N SER A 313 35.72 -5.42 25.80
CA SER A 313 35.71 -4.04 26.29
C SER A 313 36.24 -3.02 25.27
N TRP A 314 37.01 -3.44 24.27
CA TRP A 314 37.52 -2.56 23.21
C TRP A 314 36.43 -2.07 22.24
N LEU A 315 35.30 -2.80 22.11
CA LEU A 315 34.17 -2.39 21.26
C LEU A 315 33.55 -1.05 21.69
N LYS A 316 33.73 -0.64 22.95
CA LYS A 316 33.25 0.66 23.47
C LYS A 316 33.90 1.87 22.78
N TYR A 317 35.07 1.68 22.17
CA TYR A 317 35.79 2.74 21.46
C TYR A 317 35.43 2.81 19.97
N ILE A 318 34.82 1.76 19.43
CA ILE A 318 34.50 1.63 18.00
C ILE A 318 33.02 1.87 17.74
N LEU A 319 32.13 1.43 18.64
CA LEU A 319 30.70 1.66 18.49
C LEU A 319 30.32 3.06 18.99
N LEU A 320 29.55 3.81 18.19
CA LEU A 320 28.92 5.05 18.63
C LEU A 320 28.03 4.78 19.85
N ARG A 321 28.07 5.73 20.78
CA ARG A 321 27.19 5.76 21.95
C ARG A 321 25.74 6.10 21.60
N HIS A 322 25.48 6.57 20.37
CA HIS A 322 24.16 6.95 19.90
C HIS A 322 23.81 6.20 18.62
N SER A 323 22.63 5.60 18.58
CA SER A 323 22.01 5.04 17.39
C SER A 323 21.44 6.16 16.50
N ILE A 324 21.40 5.90 15.20
CA ILE A 324 20.90 6.81 14.18
C ILE A 324 19.50 6.37 13.78
N ASP A 325 18.54 7.27 13.94
CA ASP A 325 17.15 7.05 13.52
C ASP A 325 17.05 6.96 11.98
N PRO A 326 16.48 5.88 11.43
CA PRO A 326 16.30 5.72 9.97
C PRO A 326 15.41 6.79 9.35
N TRP A 327 14.52 7.42 10.13
CA TRP A 327 13.66 8.51 9.65
C TRP A 327 14.28 9.90 9.86
N GLY A 328 15.49 9.96 10.40
CA GLY A 328 16.23 11.19 10.59
C GLY A 328 16.61 11.85 9.27
N ARG A 329 16.52 13.18 9.20
CA ARG A 329 16.90 13.97 8.01
C ARG A 329 18.33 13.66 7.53
N PHE A 330 19.25 13.48 8.47
CA PHE A 330 20.65 13.12 8.16
C PHE A 330 20.74 11.81 7.40
N PHE A 331 20.07 10.76 7.88
CA PHE A 331 20.13 9.43 7.28
C PHE A 331 19.49 9.40 5.88
N ILE A 332 18.35 10.08 5.72
CA ILE A 332 17.69 10.22 4.41
C ILE A 332 18.59 10.96 3.41
N CYS A 333 19.18 12.10 3.79
CA CYS A 333 20.12 12.83 2.93
C CYS A 333 21.35 11.98 2.58
N TRP A 334 21.88 11.22 3.53
CA TRP A 334 23.02 10.32 3.30
C TRP A 334 22.68 9.21 2.30
N GLU A 335 21.53 8.55 2.45
CA GLU A 335 21.08 7.51 1.51
C GLU A 335 20.86 8.08 0.09
N ILE A 336 20.34 9.31 -0.06
CA ILE A 336 20.23 9.96 -1.38
C ILE A 336 21.61 10.17 -2.02
N ILE A 337 22.55 10.74 -1.27
CA ILE A 337 23.93 10.97 -1.75
C ILE A 337 24.58 9.64 -2.14
N ARG A 338 24.40 8.60 -1.31
CA ARG A 338 24.99 7.29 -1.57
C ARG A 338 24.40 6.63 -2.82
N ASN A 339 23.10 6.74 -3.06
CA ASN A 339 22.47 6.23 -4.28
C ASN A 339 23.00 6.94 -5.53
N ILE A 340 23.23 8.26 -5.49
CA ILE A 340 23.83 9.01 -6.60
C ILE A 340 25.25 8.50 -6.90
N VAL A 341 26.08 8.30 -5.87
CA VAL A 341 27.45 7.78 -6.03
C VAL A 341 27.45 6.38 -6.65
N ILE A 342 26.49 5.52 -6.28
CA ILE A 342 26.37 4.16 -6.84
C ILE A 342 26.01 4.22 -8.33
N VAL A 343 25.07 5.09 -8.74
CA VAL A 343 24.71 5.25 -10.17
C VAL A 343 25.93 5.68 -10.98
N VAL A 344 26.68 6.67 -10.49
CA VAL A 344 27.91 7.14 -11.16
C VAL A 344 28.95 6.02 -11.25
N ASP A 345 29.20 5.28 -10.16
CA ASP A 345 30.18 4.17 -10.16
C ASP A 345 29.80 3.07 -11.14
N VAL A 346 28.52 2.67 -11.19
CA VAL A 346 28.03 1.66 -12.14
C VAL A 346 28.17 2.13 -13.59
N LEU A 347 27.79 3.37 -13.91
CA LEU A 347 27.96 3.92 -15.26
C LEU A 347 29.43 3.98 -15.68
N VAL A 348 30.32 4.42 -14.78
CA VAL A 348 31.76 4.46 -15.03
C VAL A 348 32.31 3.06 -15.31
N ILE A 349 31.85 2.04 -14.58
CA ILE A 349 32.28 0.65 -14.78
C ILE A 349 31.82 0.11 -16.13
N LEU A 350 30.58 0.40 -16.53
CA LEU A 350 30.06 -0.04 -17.83
C LEU A 350 30.84 0.55 -19.01
N LEU A 351 31.44 1.75 -18.85
CA LEU A 351 32.24 2.45 -19.87
C LEU A 351 33.76 2.21 -19.76
N SER A 352 34.21 1.51 -18.72
CA SER A 352 35.63 1.54 -18.31
C SER A 352 36.61 0.75 -19.18
N ILE A 353 36.18 -0.23 -19.99
CA ILE A 353 37.08 -0.86 -20.99
C ILE A 353 37.37 0.11 -22.15
N SER A 354 36.46 1.04 -22.45
CA SER A 354 36.44 1.73 -23.74
C SER A 354 36.66 3.22 -23.76
N VAL A 355 36.30 3.94 -22.69
CA VAL A 355 36.32 5.41 -22.67
C VAL A 355 37.38 5.97 -21.73
N LEU A 356 37.86 5.19 -20.75
CA LEU A 356 38.67 5.70 -19.65
C LEU A 356 40.14 5.26 -19.68
N ASP A 357 40.61 4.67 -20.79
CA ASP A 357 42.04 4.37 -20.98
C ASP A 357 42.85 5.65 -21.16
N ASP A 358 42.28 6.65 -21.84
CA ASP A 358 42.88 7.99 -21.99
C ASP A 358 42.82 8.83 -20.70
N TYR A 359 41.97 8.44 -19.72
CA TYR A 359 41.70 9.19 -18.49
C TYR A 359 41.74 8.31 -17.23
N GLN A 360 42.71 7.39 -17.14
CA GLN A 360 42.86 6.47 -16.02
C GLN A 360 42.85 7.17 -14.64
N ASN A 361 43.48 8.35 -14.54
CA ASN A 361 43.51 9.15 -13.31
C ASN A 361 42.11 9.57 -12.83
N ILE A 362 41.21 9.93 -13.74
CA ILE A 362 39.85 10.35 -13.39
C ILE A 362 39.04 9.13 -12.91
N ASN A 363 39.16 8.00 -13.60
CA ASN A 363 38.51 6.75 -13.22
C ASN A 363 38.96 6.31 -11.81
N ASP A 364 40.27 6.28 -11.55
CA ASP A 364 40.80 5.86 -10.25
C ASP A 364 40.35 6.78 -9.11
N ASN A 365 40.26 8.09 -9.34
CA ASN A 365 39.73 9.05 -8.38
C ASN A 365 38.25 8.83 -8.07
N VAL A 366 37.40 8.68 -9.09
CA VAL A 366 35.95 8.42 -8.90
C VAL A 366 35.73 7.14 -8.10
N VAL A 367 36.50 6.10 -8.39
CA VAL A 367 36.40 4.81 -7.69
C VAL A 367 36.93 4.92 -6.27
N ALA A 368 38.00 5.69 -6.04
CA ALA A 368 38.50 5.95 -4.69
C ALA A 368 37.44 6.66 -3.83
N VAL A 369 36.75 7.66 -4.38
CA VAL A 369 35.62 8.35 -3.72
C VAL A 369 34.45 7.40 -3.45
N SER A 370 34.07 6.57 -4.43
CA SER A 370 33.02 5.54 -4.24
C SER A 370 33.36 4.56 -3.11
N ARG A 371 34.63 4.14 -2.99
CA ARG A 371 35.10 3.27 -1.91
C ARG A 371 35.10 3.96 -0.55
N ALA A 372 35.58 5.21 -0.48
CA ALA A 372 35.60 5.97 0.76
C ALA A 372 34.17 6.16 1.31
N THR A 373 33.24 6.54 0.43
CA THR A 373 31.82 6.68 0.80
C THR A 373 31.17 5.35 1.19
N ALA A 374 31.53 4.24 0.54
CA ALA A 374 31.07 2.90 0.93
C ALA A 374 31.57 2.47 2.31
N ALA A 375 32.82 2.79 2.65
CA ALA A 375 33.39 2.49 3.97
C ALA A 375 32.71 3.30 5.08
N ILE A 376 32.49 4.60 4.85
CA ILE A 376 31.74 5.47 5.76
C ILE A 376 30.31 4.96 5.93
N ASP A 377 29.68 4.52 4.85
CA ASP A 377 28.32 4.00 4.88
C ASP A 377 28.18 2.71 5.70
N MET A 378 29.09 1.74 5.53
CA MET A 378 29.09 0.53 6.36
C MET A 378 29.16 0.90 7.85
N TYR A 379 30.00 1.88 8.20
CA TYR A 379 30.11 2.38 9.57
C TYR A 379 28.83 3.05 10.09
N ILE A 380 28.15 3.85 9.27
CA ILE A 380 26.85 4.45 9.61
C ILE A 380 25.80 3.34 9.85
N ARG A 381 25.78 2.29 9.03
CA ARG A 381 24.80 1.19 9.11
C ARG A 381 24.94 0.32 10.35
N PHE A 382 26.14 0.14 10.88
CA PHE A 382 26.33 -0.52 12.19
C PHE A 382 25.53 0.15 13.32
N HIS A 383 25.20 1.44 13.16
CA HIS A 383 24.53 2.26 14.16
C HIS A 383 23.10 2.65 13.79
N CYS A 384 22.56 2.15 12.68
CA CYS A 384 21.19 2.44 12.27
C CYS A 384 20.19 1.61 13.09
N GLU A 385 19.14 2.26 13.59
CA GLU A 385 18.04 1.58 14.29
C GLU A 385 17.23 0.72 13.30
N TYR A 386 16.67 -0.38 13.79
CA TYR A 386 15.84 -1.28 12.99
C TYR A 386 14.61 -1.73 13.78
N TYR A 387 13.56 -2.13 13.05
CA TYR A 387 12.36 -2.72 13.65
C TYR A 387 12.54 -4.24 13.73
N ASN A 388 12.31 -4.84 14.90
CA ASN A 388 12.31 -6.30 15.05
C ASN A 388 11.07 -6.95 14.39
N GLU A 389 11.01 -8.28 14.39
CA GLU A 389 9.87 -9.05 13.88
C GLU A 389 8.55 -8.73 14.62
N GLU A 390 8.66 -8.30 15.88
CA GLU A 390 7.53 -7.91 16.74
C GLU A 390 7.10 -6.44 16.55
N GLY A 391 7.74 -5.69 15.64
CA GLY A 391 7.42 -4.29 15.33
C GLY A 391 8.05 -3.24 16.25
N ILE A 392 8.87 -3.65 17.22
CA ILE A 392 9.52 -2.77 18.19
C ILE A 392 10.79 -2.17 17.58
N LEU A 393 10.95 -0.85 17.73
CA LEU A 393 12.17 -0.14 17.32
C LEU A 393 13.34 -0.46 18.28
N VAL A 394 14.34 -1.19 17.78
CA VAL A 394 15.53 -1.55 18.52
C VAL A 394 16.58 -0.44 18.37
N THR A 395 16.85 0.25 19.47
CA THR A 395 17.80 1.38 19.53
C THR A 395 19.19 1.00 20.06
N HIS A 396 19.37 -0.24 20.51
CA HIS A 396 20.58 -0.64 21.20
C HIS A 396 21.74 -0.94 20.22
N PRO A 397 22.92 -0.29 20.35
CA PRO A 397 23.98 -0.29 19.33
C PRO A 397 24.61 -1.66 19.07
N LEU A 398 24.62 -2.56 20.05
CA LEU A 398 25.14 -3.92 19.85
C LEU A 398 24.15 -4.79 19.08
N TYR A 399 22.84 -4.60 19.30
CA TYR A 399 21.82 -5.34 18.59
C TYR A 399 21.70 -4.83 17.15
N THR A 400 21.82 -3.51 16.91
CA THR A 400 21.88 -2.94 15.56
C THR A 400 23.10 -3.47 14.79
N ALA A 401 24.27 -3.52 15.42
CA ALA A 401 25.48 -4.05 14.80
C ALA A 401 25.35 -5.54 14.46
N LYS A 402 24.85 -6.36 15.40
CA LYS A 402 24.60 -7.79 15.18
C LYS A 402 23.56 -8.02 14.07
N TYR A 403 22.53 -7.19 14.03
CA TYR A 403 21.50 -7.25 12.99
C TYR A 403 22.11 -6.96 11.62
N TYR A 404 22.89 -5.90 11.48
CA TYR A 404 23.55 -5.56 10.22
C TYR A 404 24.52 -6.65 9.73
N LEU A 405 25.32 -7.23 10.63
CA LEU A 405 26.25 -8.32 10.32
C LEU A 405 25.57 -9.57 9.74
N ARG A 406 24.34 -9.86 10.20
CA ARG A 406 23.58 -11.05 9.74
C ARG A 406 22.93 -10.86 8.37
N HIS A 407 22.61 -9.62 7.98
CA HIS A 407 21.79 -9.34 6.79
C HIS A 407 22.62 -8.84 5.60
N SER A 408 22.94 -7.54 5.55
CA SER A 408 23.49 -6.89 4.35
C SER A 408 25.00 -6.70 4.37
N PHE A 409 25.66 -6.90 5.52
CA PHE A 409 27.10 -6.62 5.67
C PHE A 409 27.97 -7.38 4.67
N LEU A 410 27.69 -8.66 4.42
CA LEU A 410 28.50 -9.49 3.50
C LEU A 410 28.49 -8.95 2.07
N MET A 411 27.33 -8.46 1.61
CA MET A 411 27.18 -7.85 0.28
C MET A 411 27.89 -6.49 0.20
N ASP A 412 27.71 -5.66 1.24
CA ASP A 412 28.35 -4.34 1.31
C ASP A 412 29.88 -4.46 1.36
N PHE A 413 30.39 -5.33 2.24
CA PHE A 413 31.81 -5.62 2.37
C PHE A 413 32.41 -6.16 1.07
N GLY A 414 31.76 -7.18 0.47
CA GLY A 414 32.20 -7.78 -0.79
C GLY A 414 32.29 -6.77 -1.95
N SER A 415 31.36 -5.81 -2.00
CA SER A 415 31.36 -4.74 -3.01
C SER A 415 32.39 -3.63 -2.74
N ALA A 416 32.76 -3.40 -1.47
CA ALA A 416 33.67 -2.36 -1.06
C ALA A 416 35.15 -2.77 -1.19
N LEU A 417 35.47 -4.08 -1.16
CA LEU A 417 36.83 -4.60 -1.15
C LEU A 417 37.69 -4.08 -2.33
N PRO A 418 38.91 -3.58 -2.06
CA PRO A 418 39.84 -3.11 -3.08
C PRO A 418 40.71 -4.26 -3.63
N LEU A 419 40.11 -5.37 -4.09
CA LEU A 419 40.88 -6.51 -4.60
C LEU A 419 41.69 -6.17 -5.86
N THR A 420 41.42 -5.06 -6.53
CA THR A 420 42.22 -4.56 -7.65
C THR A 420 43.65 -4.15 -7.25
N LYS A 421 43.86 -3.78 -5.98
CA LYS A 421 45.19 -3.47 -5.40
C LYS A 421 45.96 -4.72 -4.95
N LEU A 422 45.33 -5.90 -4.92
CA LEU A 422 46.03 -7.14 -4.64
C LEU A 422 46.88 -7.56 -5.85
N ASN A 423 48.01 -8.23 -5.56
CA ASN A 423 48.90 -8.80 -6.58
C ASN A 423 48.30 -10.09 -7.18
N VAL A 424 47.21 -9.95 -7.94
CA VAL A 424 46.52 -11.03 -8.66
C VAL A 424 47.46 -11.78 -9.62
N ALA A 425 48.55 -11.13 -10.06
CA ALA A 425 49.59 -11.72 -10.89
C ALA A 425 50.31 -12.93 -10.24
N MET A 426 50.37 -13.02 -8.91
CA MET A 426 50.96 -14.18 -8.23
C MET A 426 50.06 -15.42 -8.27
N MET A 427 48.73 -15.28 -8.33
CA MET A 427 47.80 -16.41 -8.32
C MET A 427 47.43 -16.91 -9.73
N PHE A 428 47.33 -16.01 -10.71
CA PHE A 428 46.76 -16.33 -12.04
C PHE A 428 47.69 -16.01 -13.21
N GLY A 429 48.95 -15.64 -12.94
CA GLY A 429 49.94 -15.24 -13.94
C GLY A 429 49.78 -13.80 -14.45
N THR A 430 50.84 -13.25 -15.03
CA THR A 430 50.91 -11.85 -15.49
C THR A 430 50.02 -11.56 -16.71
N ASN A 431 49.79 -12.55 -17.57
CA ASN A 431 49.05 -12.40 -18.82
C ASN A 431 47.55 -12.12 -18.63
N TYR A 432 46.94 -12.64 -17.56
CA TYR A 432 45.49 -12.52 -17.31
C TYR A 432 45.16 -11.58 -16.12
N ALA A 433 46.17 -11.05 -15.44
CA ALA A 433 45.99 -10.27 -14.21
C ALA A 433 45.08 -9.04 -14.40
N ILE A 434 45.19 -8.34 -15.53
CA ILE A 434 44.39 -7.13 -15.83
C ILE A 434 42.93 -7.52 -16.13
N GLN A 435 42.72 -8.56 -16.95
CA GLN A 435 41.39 -9.07 -17.29
C GLN A 435 40.64 -9.57 -16.04
N ILE A 436 41.32 -10.29 -15.15
CA ILE A 436 40.74 -10.79 -13.90
C ILE A 436 40.38 -9.64 -12.95
N LYS A 437 41.26 -8.62 -12.82
CA LYS A 437 40.96 -7.41 -12.03
C LYS A 437 39.72 -6.68 -12.55
N PHE A 438 39.58 -6.59 -13.87
CA PHE A 438 38.43 -5.96 -14.51
C PHE A 438 37.15 -6.78 -14.32
N LEU A 439 37.19 -8.08 -14.61
CA LEU A 439 36.05 -8.99 -14.45
C LEU A 439 35.53 -8.98 -13.02
N TYR A 440 36.43 -8.99 -12.03
CA TYR A 440 36.06 -8.87 -10.63
C TYR A 440 35.34 -7.54 -10.33
N ARG A 441 35.86 -6.41 -10.85
CA ARG A 441 35.25 -5.09 -10.68
C ARG A 441 33.86 -5.04 -11.34
N LEU A 442 33.71 -5.63 -12.52
CA LEU A 442 32.45 -5.70 -13.26
C LEU A 442 31.38 -6.52 -12.52
N LEU A 443 31.76 -7.61 -11.83
CA LEU A 443 30.81 -8.48 -11.14
C LEU A 443 30.43 -7.97 -9.74
N THR A 444 31.36 -7.36 -9.00
CA THR A 444 31.14 -7.02 -7.59
C THR A 444 30.47 -5.67 -7.36
N ARG A 445 30.65 -4.71 -8.26
CA ARG A 445 30.18 -3.33 -8.07
C ARG A 445 28.68 -3.16 -8.35
N PRO A 446 28.11 -3.77 -9.41
CA PRO A 446 26.67 -3.74 -9.64
C PRO A 446 25.83 -4.34 -8.50
N ILE A 447 26.43 -5.15 -7.61
CA ILE A 447 25.75 -5.66 -6.42
C ILE A 447 25.16 -4.49 -5.61
N GLN A 448 25.83 -3.34 -5.53
CA GLN A 448 25.35 -2.16 -4.78
C GLN A 448 24.01 -1.61 -5.29
N LEU A 449 23.57 -1.97 -6.50
CA LEU A 449 22.25 -1.60 -7.04
C LEU A 449 21.09 -2.16 -6.20
N TYR A 450 21.32 -3.19 -5.36
CA TYR A 450 20.29 -3.69 -4.44
C TYR A 450 19.68 -2.55 -3.60
N ARG A 451 20.47 -1.51 -3.29
CA ARG A 451 20.04 -0.34 -2.52
C ARG A 451 19.08 0.55 -3.29
N ILE A 452 19.40 0.84 -4.55
CA ILE A 452 18.53 1.63 -5.43
C ILE A 452 17.21 0.89 -5.64
N ILE A 453 17.27 -0.43 -5.84
CA ILE A 453 16.08 -1.27 -5.98
C ILE A 453 15.21 -1.21 -4.72
N HIS A 454 15.81 -1.29 -3.53
CA HIS A 454 15.09 -1.20 -2.25
C HIS A 454 14.53 0.22 -1.97
N ALA A 455 15.27 1.26 -2.35
CA ALA A 455 14.79 2.64 -2.25
C ALA A 455 13.59 2.88 -3.18
N LEU A 456 13.68 2.42 -4.44
CA LEU A 456 12.59 2.50 -5.41
C LEU A 456 11.38 1.67 -4.98
N SER A 457 11.55 0.50 -4.35
CA SER A 457 10.42 -0.26 -3.82
C SER A 457 9.73 0.47 -2.67
N LEU A 458 10.49 1.12 -1.78
CA LEU A 458 9.89 1.94 -0.73
C LEU A 458 9.05 3.09 -1.32
N PHE A 459 9.56 3.78 -2.33
CA PHE A 459 8.79 4.81 -3.03
C PHE A 459 7.58 4.26 -3.77
N GLN A 460 7.70 3.08 -4.39
CA GLN A 460 6.59 2.41 -5.06
C GLN A 460 5.42 2.17 -4.12
N HIS A 461 5.67 1.61 -2.93
CA HIS A 461 4.60 1.29 -1.97
C HIS A 461 3.89 2.53 -1.39
N GLN A 462 4.52 3.70 -1.44
CA GLN A 462 3.96 4.95 -0.93
C GLN A 462 3.17 5.75 -1.97
N MET A 463 3.29 5.40 -3.25
CA MET A 463 2.74 6.17 -4.36
C MET A 463 1.47 5.54 -4.93
N HIS A 464 0.67 6.36 -5.62
CA HIS A 464 -0.47 5.86 -6.38
C HIS A 464 -0.05 4.85 -7.46
N TRP A 465 -0.87 3.82 -7.71
CA TRP A 465 -0.53 2.69 -8.58
C TRP A 465 0.03 3.13 -9.94
N SER A 466 -0.49 4.21 -10.51
CA SER A 466 -0.03 4.76 -11.80
C SER A 466 1.44 5.19 -11.73
N LYS A 467 1.81 5.97 -10.70
CA LYS A 467 3.19 6.38 -10.44
C LYS A 467 4.05 5.21 -9.97
N GLY A 468 3.49 4.32 -9.15
CA GLY A 468 4.15 3.08 -8.70
C GLY A 468 4.51 2.16 -9.87
N SER A 469 3.65 2.04 -10.88
CA SER A 469 3.90 1.26 -12.10
C SER A 469 5.06 1.84 -12.89
N ILE A 470 5.15 3.17 -13.01
CA ILE A 470 6.29 3.85 -13.66
C ILE A 470 7.58 3.57 -12.88
N ILE A 471 7.57 3.68 -11.55
CA ILE A 471 8.73 3.37 -10.69
C ILE A 471 9.15 1.90 -10.87
N MET A 472 8.20 0.97 -10.95
CA MET A 472 8.48 -0.44 -11.21
C MET A 472 9.12 -0.67 -12.57
N LYS A 473 8.57 -0.07 -13.63
CA LYS A 473 9.14 -0.14 -14.97
C LYS A 473 10.58 0.42 -14.96
N ALA A 474 10.80 1.58 -14.37
CA ALA A 474 12.12 2.18 -14.22
C ALA A 474 13.10 1.27 -13.46
N LYS A 475 12.67 0.66 -12.34
CA LYS A 475 13.47 -0.27 -11.53
C LYS A 475 14.03 -1.42 -12.36
N TYR A 476 13.18 -2.10 -13.12
CA TYR A 476 13.61 -3.22 -13.96
C TYR A 476 14.37 -2.77 -15.21
N THR A 477 14.07 -1.59 -15.75
CA THR A 477 14.85 -1.00 -16.86
C THR A 477 16.30 -0.68 -16.43
N ILE A 478 16.52 -0.16 -15.21
CA ILE A 478 17.87 0.05 -14.67
C ILE A 478 18.63 -1.28 -14.61
N VAL A 479 17.99 -2.33 -14.09
CA VAL A 479 18.58 -3.68 -14.03
C VAL A 479 18.89 -4.22 -15.43
N LEU A 480 17.98 -4.03 -16.39
CA LEU A 480 18.18 -4.46 -17.78
C LEU A 480 19.39 -3.78 -18.41
N VAL A 481 19.51 -2.45 -18.32
CA VAL A 481 20.64 -1.69 -18.90
C VAL A 481 21.96 -2.18 -18.33
N VAL A 482 22.02 -2.45 -17.02
CA VAL A 482 23.22 -2.94 -16.35
C VAL A 482 23.57 -4.36 -16.81
N ILE A 483 22.59 -5.27 -16.91
CA ILE A 483 22.83 -6.64 -17.38
C ILE A 483 23.33 -6.63 -18.83
N LEU A 484 22.67 -5.89 -19.73
CA LEU A 484 23.10 -5.79 -21.13
C LEU A 484 24.52 -5.24 -21.22
N GLY A 485 24.85 -4.24 -20.39
CA GLY A 485 26.20 -3.69 -20.35
C GLY A 485 27.26 -4.61 -19.76
N ILE A 486 26.93 -5.41 -18.75
CA ILE A 486 27.82 -6.46 -18.23
C ILE A 486 28.05 -7.51 -19.33
N CYS A 487 26.99 -7.98 -19.98
CA CYS A 487 27.10 -8.96 -21.06
C CYS A 487 27.97 -8.47 -22.22
N ALA A 488 27.85 -7.20 -22.62
CA ALA A 488 28.67 -6.59 -23.66
C ALA A 488 30.16 -6.55 -23.28
N ASN A 489 30.46 -6.10 -22.06
CA ASN A 489 31.82 -6.04 -21.55
C ASN A 489 32.43 -7.45 -21.33
N VAL A 490 31.65 -8.42 -20.86
CA VAL A 490 32.10 -9.82 -20.74
C VAL A 490 32.41 -10.41 -22.10
N LEU A 491 31.54 -10.18 -23.10
CA LEU A 491 31.79 -10.65 -24.46
C LEU A 491 33.08 -10.06 -25.03
N LEU A 492 33.33 -8.76 -24.80
CA LEU A 492 34.55 -8.09 -25.22
C LEU A 492 35.81 -8.65 -24.53
N LEU A 493 35.74 -8.96 -23.23
CA LEU A 493 36.85 -9.58 -22.48
C LEU A 493 37.18 -10.99 -22.93
N LEU A 494 36.16 -11.75 -23.38
CA LEU A 494 36.34 -13.10 -23.91
C LEU A 494 36.98 -13.09 -25.30
N THR A 495 36.80 -12.01 -26.08
CA THR A 495 37.31 -11.93 -27.46
C THR A 495 38.62 -11.18 -27.61
N CYS A 496 38.86 -10.16 -26.78
CA CYS A 496 40.05 -9.30 -26.85
C CYS A 496 40.99 -9.53 -25.66
N LYS A 497 42.30 -9.63 -25.94
CA LYS A 497 43.34 -9.67 -24.89
C LYS A 497 43.78 -8.25 -24.52
N LEU A 498 43.84 -7.96 -23.22
CA LEU A 498 44.32 -6.67 -22.68
C LEU A 498 45.82 -6.79 -22.38
N HIS A 499 46.66 -5.93 -22.96
CA HIS A 499 48.09 -5.87 -22.68
C HIS A 499 48.54 -4.43 -22.47
N THR A 500 49.53 -4.17 -21.61
CA THR A 500 50.00 -2.81 -21.31
C THR A 500 51.37 -2.59 -21.94
N SER A 501 51.39 -2.21 -23.21
CA SER A 501 52.61 -1.81 -23.91
C SER A 501 52.46 -0.36 -24.38
N GLY A 502 53.02 0.59 -23.62
CA GLY A 502 53.21 1.97 -24.09
C GLY A 502 51.95 2.83 -24.26
N HIS A 503 51.01 2.79 -23.31
CA HIS A 503 49.75 3.58 -23.24
C HIS A 503 48.53 3.06 -24.02
N LYS A 504 48.62 1.96 -24.78
CA LYS A 504 47.43 1.30 -25.34
C LYS A 504 47.18 -0.01 -24.59
N VAL A 505 45.97 -0.19 -24.07
CA VAL A 505 45.58 -1.39 -23.30
C VAL A 505 45.06 -2.53 -24.19
N ILE A 506 44.78 -2.29 -25.48
CA ILE A 506 44.17 -3.28 -26.39
C ILE A 506 44.99 -3.39 -27.68
N ASP A 507 45.68 -4.53 -27.85
CA ASP A 507 46.54 -4.77 -29.02
C ASP A 507 46.07 -5.93 -29.92
N ASN A 508 45.10 -6.76 -29.50
CA ASN A 508 44.87 -8.05 -30.19
C ASN A 508 43.39 -8.48 -30.23
N CYS A 509 42.54 -7.68 -30.88
CA CYS A 509 41.18 -8.08 -31.29
C CYS A 509 41.15 -8.61 -32.75
N SER A 510 42.31 -8.73 -33.41
CA SER A 510 42.47 -8.92 -34.87
C SER A 510 42.37 -10.37 -35.38
N GLY A 511 42.01 -11.32 -34.51
CA GLY A 511 41.79 -12.73 -34.91
C GLY A 511 40.48 -12.95 -35.67
N HIS A 512 40.33 -14.11 -36.32
CA HIS A 512 39.06 -14.58 -36.89
C HIS A 512 38.02 -14.83 -35.79
N ASN A 513 37.30 -13.77 -35.42
CA ASN A 513 36.26 -13.75 -34.41
C ASN A 513 34.91 -13.31 -35.01
N TRP A 514 33.89 -13.24 -34.16
CA TRP A 514 32.54 -12.82 -34.56
C TRP A 514 32.41 -11.39 -35.12
N MET A 515 33.41 -10.51 -34.90
CA MET A 515 33.45 -9.14 -35.42
C MET A 515 34.15 -9.04 -36.79
N SER A 516 34.74 -10.13 -37.29
CA SER A 516 35.59 -10.14 -38.51
C SER A 516 34.87 -9.67 -39.77
N PHE A 517 33.53 -9.82 -39.82
CA PHE A 517 32.68 -9.49 -40.96
C PHE A 517 31.96 -8.15 -40.81
N SER A 518 32.25 -7.37 -39.76
CA SER A 518 31.65 -6.05 -39.57
C SER A 518 32.19 -5.05 -40.60
N PRO A 519 31.33 -4.21 -41.21
CA PRO A 519 31.76 -3.18 -42.17
C PRO A 519 32.61 -2.07 -41.53
N VAL A 520 32.66 -1.99 -40.20
CA VAL A 520 33.40 -0.97 -39.43
C VAL A 520 34.73 -1.50 -38.89
N ARG A 521 35.21 -2.65 -39.42
CA ARG A 521 36.41 -3.34 -38.94
C ARG A 521 37.65 -2.46 -38.91
N ASP A 522 37.81 -1.58 -39.88
CA ASP A 522 38.99 -0.73 -40.01
C ASP A 522 39.13 0.29 -38.85
N GLN A 523 38.01 0.62 -38.19
CA GLN A 523 37.97 1.57 -37.06
C GLN A 523 38.11 0.89 -35.69
N PHE A 524 38.36 -0.43 -35.63
CA PHE A 524 38.53 -1.17 -34.37
C PHE A 524 39.80 -0.81 -33.60
N HIS A 525 40.64 0.07 -34.13
CA HIS A 525 41.70 0.72 -33.38
C HIS A 525 41.17 1.68 -32.30
N ASN A 526 39.93 2.16 -32.44
CA ASN A 526 39.25 2.99 -31.45
C ASN A 526 38.41 2.11 -30.51
N THR A 527 38.77 2.08 -29.23
CA THR A 527 38.09 1.25 -28.23
C THR A 527 36.62 1.65 -28.02
N TYR A 528 36.28 2.92 -28.24
CA TYR A 528 34.88 3.36 -28.19
C TYR A 528 34.01 2.66 -29.24
N VAL A 529 34.54 2.49 -30.45
CA VAL A 529 33.85 1.81 -31.55
C VAL A 529 33.64 0.34 -31.22
N LEU A 530 34.66 -0.34 -30.70
CA LEU A 530 34.57 -1.74 -30.23
C LEU A 530 33.46 -1.93 -29.18
N PHE A 531 33.37 -1.01 -28.21
CA PHE A 531 32.33 -1.07 -27.19
C PHE A 531 30.93 -0.84 -27.75
N LEU A 532 30.74 0.18 -28.59
CA LEU A 532 29.45 0.43 -29.24
C LEU A 532 28.98 -0.78 -30.06
N GLN A 533 29.90 -1.46 -30.75
CA GLN A 533 29.59 -2.66 -31.52
C GLN A 533 29.20 -3.82 -30.60
N SER A 534 29.91 -4.01 -29.49
CA SER A 534 29.56 -5.04 -28.48
C SER A 534 28.19 -4.78 -27.84
N MET A 535 27.88 -3.53 -27.51
CA MET A 535 26.57 -3.13 -26.98
C MET A 535 25.46 -3.32 -28.01
N TYR A 536 25.70 -2.89 -29.25
CA TYR A 536 24.75 -3.09 -30.34
C TYR A 536 24.43 -4.57 -30.55
N PHE A 537 25.45 -5.43 -30.56
CA PHE A 537 25.26 -6.88 -30.70
C PHE A 537 24.40 -7.47 -29.59
N ILE A 538 24.66 -7.11 -28.33
CA ILE A 538 23.89 -7.60 -27.17
C ILE A 538 22.45 -7.07 -27.17
N ILE A 539 22.26 -5.79 -27.51
CA ILE A 539 20.93 -5.18 -27.64
C ILE A 539 20.16 -5.85 -28.79
N ALA A 540 20.81 -6.11 -29.92
CA ALA A 540 20.23 -6.84 -31.05
C ALA A 540 19.89 -8.30 -30.70
N LEU A 541 20.74 -8.97 -29.91
CA LEU A 541 20.47 -10.32 -29.36
C LEU A 541 19.22 -10.33 -28.48
N PHE A 542 19.08 -9.33 -27.61
CA PHE A 542 17.92 -9.17 -26.72
C PHE A 542 16.65 -8.84 -27.51
N GLY A 543 16.75 -7.93 -28.49
CA GLY A 543 15.68 -7.48 -29.37
C GLY A 543 15.28 -8.47 -30.47
N ASN A 544 15.98 -9.60 -30.62
CA ASN A 544 15.82 -10.57 -31.72
C ASN A 544 15.96 -9.91 -33.11
N SER A 545 16.89 -8.95 -33.25
CA SER A 545 17.07 -8.13 -34.46
C SER A 545 18.45 -8.29 -35.11
N ILE A 546 19.11 -9.42 -34.89
CA ILE A 546 20.43 -9.66 -35.50
C ILE A 546 20.30 -9.68 -37.03
N SER A 547 20.90 -8.67 -37.66
CA SER A 547 21.28 -8.70 -39.05
C SER A 547 22.43 -9.70 -39.22
N GLY A 548 22.51 -10.38 -40.37
CA GLY A 548 23.58 -11.36 -40.68
C GLY A 548 25.01 -10.81 -40.73
N MET A 549 25.23 -9.60 -40.17
CA MET A 549 26.48 -8.86 -40.06
C MET A 549 27.46 -9.51 -39.05
N TYR A 550 26.95 -10.21 -38.04
CA TYR A 550 27.78 -10.89 -37.04
C TYR A 550 27.57 -12.40 -37.12
N LYS A 551 28.68 -13.15 -37.23
CA LYS A 551 28.65 -14.61 -37.40
C LYS A 551 29.62 -15.25 -36.41
N ALA A 552 29.17 -16.26 -35.68
CA ALA A 552 30.09 -17.07 -34.87
C ALA A 552 31.01 -17.86 -35.80
N VAL A 553 32.33 -17.72 -35.64
CA VAL A 553 33.32 -18.39 -36.48
C VAL A 553 33.84 -19.65 -35.79
N THR A 554 34.01 -19.58 -34.48
CA THR A 554 34.54 -20.69 -33.68
C THR A 554 33.45 -21.46 -32.93
N ALA A 555 33.68 -22.76 -32.71
CA ALA A 555 32.77 -23.59 -31.90
C ALA A 555 32.62 -23.09 -30.45
N MET A 556 33.65 -22.42 -29.92
CA MET A 556 33.60 -21.80 -28.58
C MET A 556 32.68 -20.57 -28.55
N GLU A 557 32.79 -19.68 -29.52
CA GLU A 557 31.89 -18.52 -29.69
C GLU A 557 30.44 -18.98 -29.88
N MET A 558 30.21 -20.03 -30.66
CA MET A 558 28.87 -20.59 -30.86
C MET A 558 28.25 -21.01 -29.53
N ARG A 559 28.98 -21.74 -28.68
CA ARG A 559 28.50 -22.13 -27.33
C ARG A 559 28.20 -20.94 -26.44
N ILE A 560 29.05 -19.92 -26.46
CA ILE A 560 28.86 -18.68 -25.68
C ILE A 560 27.60 -17.94 -26.16
N PHE A 561 27.40 -17.82 -27.47
CA PHE A 561 26.22 -17.18 -28.04
C PHE A 561 24.94 -17.93 -27.68
N ILE A 562 24.93 -19.26 -27.71
CA ILE A 562 23.77 -20.07 -27.30
C ILE A 562 23.43 -19.84 -25.82
N ALA A 563 24.43 -19.86 -24.94
CA ALA A 563 24.21 -19.62 -23.52
C ALA A 563 23.68 -18.19 -23.26
N LEU A 564 24.21 -17.22 -23.99
CA LEU A 564 23.85 -15.81 -23.89
C LEU A 564 22.45 -15.52 -24.43
N THR A 565 22.07 -16.09 -25.59
CA THR A 565 20.72 -15.94 -26.15
C THR A 565 19.68 -16.56 -25.23
N PHE A 566 19.95 -17.75 -24.69
CA PHE A 566 19.05 -18.39 -23.73
C PHE A 566 18.86 -17.53 -22.47
N GLY A 567 19.95 -17.05 -21.87
CA GLY A 567 19.90 -16.21 -20.67
C GLY A 567 19.16 -14.88 -20.88
N LEU A 568 19.49 -14.16 -21.97
CA LEU A 568 18.83 -12.90 -22.32
C LEU A 568 17.36 -13.09 -22.68
N HIS A 569 16.99 -14.22 -23.29
CA HIS A 569 15.60 -14.52 -23.62
C HIS A 569 14.76 -14.84 -22.38
N MET A 570 15.30 -15.62 -21.44
CA MET A 570 14.63 -15.88 -20.16
C MET A 570 14.42 -14.58 -19.37
N LEU A 571 15.45 -13.74 -19.32
CA LEU A 571 15.33 -12.40 -18.73
C LEU A 571 14.22 -11.59 -19.42
N LYS A 572 14.16 -11.61 -20.76
CA LYS A 572 13.12 -10.91 -21.53
C LYS A 572 11.71 -11.38 -21.18
N ILE A 573 11.47 -12.69 -21.11
CA ILE A 573 10.16 -13.27 -20.74
C ILE A 573 9.72 -12.76 -19.37
N VAL A 574 10.61 -12.79 -18.38
CA VAL A 574 10.31 -12.31 -17.02
C VAL A 574 10.02 -10.81 -17.01
N LEU A 575 10.81 -10.00 -17.72
CA LEU A 575 10.61 -8.55 -17.80
C LEU A 575 9.28 -8.20 -18.48
N MET A 576 8.99 -8.85 -19.61
CA MET A 576 7.72 -8.66 -20.33
C MET A 576 6.54 -9.01 -19.42
N ALA A 577 6.64 -10.11 -18.66
CA ALA A 577 5.59 -10.50 -17.74
C ALA A 577 5.42 -9.53 -16.56
N LYS A 578 6.52 -8.95 -16.04
CA LYS A 578 6.48 -7.92 -14.99
C LYS A 578 5.89 -6.59 -15.49
N PHE A 579 6.17 -6.18 -16.72
CA PHE A 579 5.62 -4.94 -17.29
C PHE A 579 4.13 -5.04 -17.60
N THR A 580 3.69 -6.16 -18.20
CA THR A 580 2.27 -6.40 -18.47
C THR A 580 1.48 -6.57 -17.18
N SER A 581 1.99 -7.33 -16.20
CA SER A 581 1.30 -7.51 -14.91
C SER A 581 1.16 -6.22 -14.11
N SER A 582 2.16 -5.33 -14.11
CA SER A 582 2.04 -4.02 -13.46
C SER A 582 0.97 -3.15 -14.12
N THR A 583 0.76 -3.29 -15.43
CA THR A 583 -0.26 -2.53 -16.16
C THR A 583 -1.66 -3.10 -15.93
N ILE A 584 -1.81 -4.42 -15.93
CA ILE A 584 -3.09 -5.11 -15.69
C ILE A 584 -3.52 -5.01 -14.22
N GLY A 585 -2.59 -5.18 -13.29
CA GLY A 585 -2.84 -5.16 -11.85
C GLY A 585 -3.11 -3.76 -11.28
N GLY A 586 -2.78 -2.70 -12.03
CA GLY A 586 -2.75 -1.33 -11.52
C GLY A 586 -4.09 -0.79 -11.03
N ASN A 587 -5.22 -1.10 -11.69
CA ASN A 587 -6.52 -0.54 -11.28
C ASN A 587 -7.56 -1.63 -11.03
N VAL A 588 -7.42 -2.30 -9.88
CA VAL A 588 -8.27 -3.43 -9.49
C VAL A 588 -9.73 -2.99 -9.39
N ASN A 589 -10.02 -1.87 -8.73
CA ASN A 589 -11.39 -1.39 -8.52
C ASN A 589 -12.08 -1.03 -9.84
N LEU A 590 -11.37 -0.40 -10.78
CA LEU A 590 -11.93 -0.05 -12.10
C LEU A 590 -12.23 -1.32 -12.90
N SER A 591 -11.34 -2.31 -12.86
CA SER A 591 -11.56 -3.58 -13.54
C SER A 591 -12.81 -4.30 -13.03
N ILE A 592 -13.03 -4.26 -11.71
CA ILE A 592 -14.23 -4.83 -11.07
C ILE A 592 -15.47 -4.08 -11.51
N TYR A 593 -15.44 -2.74 -11.50
CA TYR A 593 -16.55 -1.90 -11.98
C TYR A 593 -16.90 -2.19 -13.45
N GLN A 594 -15.91 -2.19 -14.34
CA GLN A 594 -16.10 -2.46 -15.76
C GLN A 594 -16.66 -3.87 -16.01
N SER A 595 -16.18 -4.87 -15.26
CA SER A 595 -16.69 -6.23 -15.35
C SER A 595 -18.15 -6.33 -14.92
N ARG A 596 -18.50 -5.70 -13.78
CA ARG A 596 -19.89 -5.60 -13.28
C ARG A 596 -20.79 -4.87 -14.27
N MET A 597 -20.32 -3.78 -14.88
CA MET A 597 -21.07 -3.03 -15.89
C MET A 597 -21.33 -3.86 -17.15
N LYS A 598 -20.34 -4.63 -17.63
CA LYS A 598 -20.52 -5.56 -18.76
C LYS A 598 -21.55 -6.65 -18.45
N GLN A 599 -21.50 -7.22 -17.25
CA GLN A 599 -22.50 -8.19 -16.78
C GLN A 599 -23.90 -7.58 -16.73
N PHE A 600 -24.02 -6.37 -16.19
CA PHE A 600 -25.28 -5.63 -16.17
C PHE A 600 -25.81 -5.37 -17.59
N LEU A 601 -24.97 -4.92 -18.53
CA LEU A 601 -25.40 -4.68 -19.92
C LEU A 601 -25.88 -5.96 -20.61
N LYS A 602 -25.21 -7.09 -20.35
CA LYS A 602 -25.64 -8.41 -20.84
C LYS A 602 -27.02 -8.76 -20.27
N PHE A 603 -27.20 -8.63 -18.95
CA PHE A 603 -28.48 -8.86 -18.28
C PHE A 603 -29.59 -7.94 -18.81
N ALA A 604 -29.31 -6.64 -18.95
CA ALA A 604 -30.28 -5.66 -19.44
C ALA A 604 -30.74 -5.97 -20.87
N LYS A 605 -29.83 -6.49 -21.70
CA LYS A 605 -30.14 -6.95 -23.06
C LYS A 605 -30.98 -8.23 -23.05
N GLU A 606 -30.66 -9.19 -22.18
CA GLU A 606 -31.41 -10.45 -22.04
C GLU A 606 -32.85 -10.21 -21.55
N VAL A 607 -33.04 -9.24 -20.65
CA VAL A 607 -34.36 -8.87 -20.10
C VAL A 607 -35.10 -7.86 -21.00
N ALA A 608 -34.50 -7.43 -22.11
CA ALA A 608 -35.07 -6.41 -23.01
C ALA A 608 -35.51 -5.13 -22.27
N MET A 609 -34.67 -4.64 -21.35
CA MET A 609 -34.95 -3.42 -20.60
C MET A 609 -35.06 -2.19 -21.51
N ASN A 610 -35.87 -1.21 -21.11
CA ASN A 610 -35.98 0.06 -21.82
C ASN A 610 -34.62 0.78 -21.91
N ASN A 611 -34.21 1.15 -23.12
CA ASN A 611 -32.97 1.90 -23.39
C ASN A 611 -32.84 3.19 -22.56
N HIS A 612 -33.95 3.85 -22.23
CA HIS A 612 -33.93 5.02 -21.34
C HIS A 612 -33.42 4.65 -19.94
N LEU A 613 -33.98 3.59 -19.33
CA LEU A 613 -33.58 3.12 -18.01
C LEU A 613 -32.14 2.64 -17.98
N ILE A 614 -31.68 1.98 -19.06
CA ILE A 614 -30.28 1.56 -19.20
C ILE A 614 -29.36 2.77 -19.17
N LYS A 615 -29.64 3.81 -19.98
CA LYS A 615 -28.82 5.04 -20.01
C LYS A 615 -28.83 5.76 -18.67
N GLU A 616 -29.98 5.82 -18.01
CA GLU A 616 -30.12 6.46 -16.70
C GLU A 616 -29.30 5.72 -15.63
N LEU A 617 -29.36 4.38 -15.59
CA LEU A 617 -28.60 3.58 -14.64
C LEU A 617 -27.09 3.65 -14.89
N ILE A 618 -26.65 3.61 -16.15
CA ILE A 618 -25.23 3.81 -16.51
C ILE A 618 -24.77 5.17 -16.01
N ALA A 619 -25.52 6.23 -16.30
CA ALA A 619 -25.15 7.57 -15.89
C ALA A 619 -25.14 7.77 -14.35
N HIS A 620 -26.00 7.04 -13.63
CA HIS A 620 -25.98 7.01 -12.16
C HIS A 620 -24.75 6.28 -11.62
N ASN A 621 -24.44 5.09 -12.16
CA ASN A 621 -23.27 4.31 -11.77
C ASN A 621 -21.94 5.00 -12.10
N GLU A 622 -21.86 5.69 -13.24
CA GLU A 622 -20.69 6.50 -13.61
C GLU A 622 -20.48 7.68 -12.66
N TYR A 623 -21.57 8.31 -12.21
CA TYR A 623 -21.50 9.36 -11.19
C TYR A 623 -20.97 8.80 -9.86
N ILE A 624 -21.51 7.67 -9.39
CA ILE A 624 -21.02 7.00 -8.17
C ILE A 624 -19.53 6.65 -8.32
N TRP A 625 -19.13 6.11 -9.48
CA TRP A 625 -17.74 5.77 -9.77
C TRP A 625 -16.83 6.99 -9.68
N LYS A 626 -17.22 8.12 -10.29
CA LYS A 626 -16.45 9.38 -10.24
C LYS A 626 -16.24 9.88 -8.80
N GLU A 627 -17.27 9.79 -7.96
CA GLU A 627 -17.22 10.26 -6.56
C GLU A 627 -16.44 9.33 -5.63
N THR A 628 -16.69 8.02 -5.72
CA THR A 628 -16.23 7.01 -4.74
C THR A 628 -15.00 6.22 -5.19
N GLN A 629 -14.65 6.27 -6.48
CA GLN A 629 -13.59 5.45 -7.10
C GLN A 629 -13.73 3.95 -6.79
N GLY A 630 -14.98 3.49 -6.60
CA GLY A 630 -15.29 2.09 -6.33
C GLY A 630 -15.20 1.64 -4.86
N THR A 631 -14.92 2.55 -3.91
CA THR A 631 -14.84 2.21 -2.48
C THR A 631 -15.77 3.09 -1.65
N SER A 632 -16.50 2.48 -0.70
CA SER A 632 -17.36 3.23 0.21
C SER A 632 -16.61 3.61 1.48
N ILE A 633 -16.97 4.75 2.07
CA ILE A 633 -16.41 5.22 3.34
C ILE A 633 -16.63 4.20 4.46
N ASN A 634 -17.78 3.53 4.46
CA ASN A 634 -18.09 2.49 5.43
C ASN A 634 -17.21 1.24 5.23
N ALA A 635 -16.94 0.82 3.99
CA ALA A 635 -16.05 -0.32 3.73
C ALA A 635 -14.63 -0.05 4.21
N VAL A 636 -14.09 1.13 3.95
CA VAL A 636 -12.76 1.53 4.44
C VAL A 636 -12.77 1.71 5.96
N GLY A 637 -13.82 2.33 6.50
CA GLY A 637 -14.00 2.54 7.94
C GLY A 637 -14.13 1.24 8.73
N ASN A 638 -14.68 0.16 8.14
CA ASN A 638 -14.74 -1.16 8.76
C ASN A 638 -13.35 -1.78 9.00
N LYS A 639 -12.32 -1.37 8.25
CA LYS A 639 -10.93 -1.85 8.43
C LYS A 639 -10.17 -1.11 9.52
N LEU A 640 -10.71 0.01 10.02
CA LEU A 640 -10.18 0.69 11.19
C LEU A 640 -10.66 -0.03 12.46
N ASP A 641 -9.89 0.08 13.54
CA ASP A 641 -10.36 -0.29 14.86
C ASP A 641 -11.63 0.51 15.22
N LEU A 642 -12.49 -0.07 16.04
CA LEU A 642 -13.79 0.53 16.33
C LEU A 642 -13.66 1.94 16.95
N TYR A 643 -12.65 2.16 17.77
CA TYR A 643 -12.41 3.46 18.39
C TYR A 643 -12.04 4.53 17.36
N LEU A 644 -11.04 4.30 16.47
CA LEU A 644 -10.74 5.28 15.42
C LEU A 644 -11.87 5.40 14.42
N ARG A 645 -12.58 4.30 14.12
CA ARG A 645 -13.75 4.33 13.24
C ARG A 645 -14.80 5.29 13.77
N VAL A 646 -15.15 5.22 15.06
CA VAL A 646 -16.09 6.17 15.67
C VAL A 646 -15.56 7.58 15.56
N LYS A 647 -14.30 7.83 15.94
CA LYS A 647 -13.71 9.18 15.88
C LYS A 647 -13.72 9.73 14.46
N PHE A 648 -13.39 8.91 13.47
CA PHE A 648 -13.38 9.26 12.06
C PHE A 648 -14.77 9.57 11.54
N LEU A 649 -15.75 8.68 11.73
CA LEU A 649 -17.13 8.91 11.27
C LEU A 649 -17.80 10.07 12.02
N SER A 650 -17.54 10.22 13.32
CA SER A 650 -17.97 11.38 14.11
C SER A 650 -17.40 12.66 13.53
N PHE A 651 -16.11 12.71 13.22
CA PHE A 651 -15.50 13.89 12.60
C PHE A 651 -16.15 14.25 11.26
N LEU A 652 -16.52 13.24 10.45
CA LEU A 652 -17.11 13.46 9.12
C LEU A 652 -18.55 13.97 9.17
N TYR A 653 -19.38 13.43 10.08
CA TYR A 653 -20.83 13.62 10.06
C TYR A 653 -21.37 14.47 11.21
N GLU A 654 -20.60 14.70 12.28
CA GLU A 654 -21.10 15.41 13.48
C GLU A 654 -21.58 16.83 13.17
N SER A 655 -20.92 17.56 12.27
CA SER A 655 -21.33 18.93 11.89
C SER A 655 -22.74 18.96 11.29
N THR A 656 -23.00 18.04 10.36
CA THR A 656 -24.29 17.92 9.67
C THR A 656 -25.36 17.34 10.58
N LEU A 657 -25.01 16.38 11.45
CA LEU A 657 -25.96 15.88 12.44
C LEU A 657 -26.39 16.99 13.39
N ARG A 658 -25.48 17.87 13.83
CA ARG A 658 -25.85 18.99 14.71
C ARG A 658 -26.66 20.10 14.02
N SER A 659 -26.63 20.20 12.69
CA SER A 659 -27.49 21.12 11.94
C SER A 659 -28.92 20.61 11.77
N THR A 660 -29.20 19.39 12.24
CA THR A 660 -30.53 18.80 12.19
C THR A 660 -31.35 19.14 13.43
N SER A 661 -32.60 19.58 13.25
CA SER A 661 -33.54 19.96 14.33
C SER A 661 -33.75 18.89 15.41
N LEU A 662 -33.64 17.61 15.04
CA LEU A 662 -33.80 16.47 15.94
C LEU A 662 -32.57 16.21 16.83
N PHE A 663 -31.38 16.62 16.39
CA PHE A 663 -30.10 16.21 17.00
C PHE A 663 -29.29 17.35 17.61
N VAL A 664 -29.76 18.60 17.54
CA VAL A 664 -29.04 19.79 18.03
C VAL A 664 -28.55 19.64 19.47
N HIS A 665 -29.42 19.11 20.34
CA HIS A 665 -29.19 19.00 21.78
C HIS A 665 -28.68 17.63 22.22
N LEU A 666 -28.45 16.70 21.28
CA LEU A 666 -27.94 15.38 21.62
C LEU A 666 -26.54 15.47 22.22
N SER A 667 -26.31 14.67 23.26
CA SER A 667 -24.97 14.45 23.79
C SER A 667 -24.02 13.91 22.70
N GLN A 668 -22.73 14.26 22.79
CA GLN A 668 -21.74 13.77 21.83
C GLN A 668 -21.65 12.22 21.83
N TYR A 669 -22.00 11.60 22.96
CA TYR A 669 -22.17 10.16 23.09
C TYR A 669 -23.24 9.60 22.13
N ALA A 670 -24.45 10.19 22.16
CA ALA A 670 -25.56 9.72 21.34
C ALA A 670 -25.29 9.91 19.85
N LEU A 671 -24.67 11.04 19.48
CA LEU A 671 -24.24 11.31 18.10
C LEU A 671 -23.24 10.26 17.60
N ARG A 672 -22.21 9.93 18.38
CA ARG A 672 -21.23 8.89 18.01
C ARG A 672 -21.88 7.53 17.79
N ARG A 673 -22.82 7.12 18.65
CA ARG A 673 -23.57 5.86 18.51
C ARG A 673 -24.41 5.82 17.23
N LEU A 674 -24.94 6.97 16.82
CA LEU A 674 -25.69 7.14 15.58
C LEU A 674 -24.77 7.06 14.36
N THR A 675 -23.62 7.71 14.37
CA THR A 675 -22.68 7.73 13.23
C THR A 675 -22.18 6.35 12.79
N LEU A 676 -22.08 5.39 13.71
CA LEU A 676 -21.67 4.00 13.39
C LEU A 676 -22.67 3.25 12.50
N ARG A 677 -23.94 3.66 12.50
CA ARG A 677 -25.05 3.00 11.79
C ARG A 677 -25.53 3.80 10.58
N LEU A 678 -24.88 4.92 10.27
CA LEU A 678 -25.15 5.70 9.08
C LEU A 678 -24.44 5.10 7.87
N GLU A 679 -25.13 5.08 6.75
CA GLU A 679 -24.61 4.70 5.43
C GLU A 679 -24.65 5.91 4.49
N GLU A 680 -23.53 6.23 3.85
CA GLU A 680 -23.49 7.29 2.84
C GLU A 680 -24.06 6.76 1.51
N VAL A 681 -25.05 7.44 0.96
CA VAL A 681 -25.73 7.11 -0.30
C VAL A 681 -25.69 8.31 -1.24
N HIS A 682 -25.36 8.08 -2.51
CA HIS A 682 -25.19 9.12 -3.51
C HIS A 682 -26.34 9.09 -4.53
N PHE A 683 -26.94 10.24 -4.82
CA PHE A 683 -27.99 10.38 -5.83
C PHE A 683 -27.62 11.43 -6.89
N LYS A 684 -27.94 11.12 -8.14
CA LYS A 684 -27.75 12.03 -9.27
C LYS A 684 -28.84 13.12 -9.25
N LYS A 685 -28.54 14.32 -9.74
CA LYS A 685 -29.56 15.36 -10.00
C LYS A 685 -30.74 14.78 -10.80
N GLY A 686 -31.95 15.05 -10.34
CA GLY A 686 -33.21 14.61 -10.94
C GLY A 686 -33.68 13.22 -10.48
N ALA A 687 -32.85 12.45 -9.77
CA ALA A 687 -33.25 11.14 -9.27
C ALA A 687 -34.36 11.24 -8.21
N GLU A 688 -35.36 10.37 -8.32
CA GLU A 688 -36.41 10.22 -7.31
C GLU A 688 -35.90 9.29 -6.21
N ILE A 689 -35.82 9.80 -4.98
CA ILE A 689 -35.32 9.07 -3.81
C ILE A 689 -36.49 8.32 -3.13
N ILE A 690 -37.62 9.00 -2.99
CA ILE A 690 -38.88 8.45 -2.48
C ILE A 690 -39.95 8.76 -3.51
N ARG A 691 -40.74 7.75 -3.88
CA ARG A 691 -41.91 7.93 -4.76
C ARG A 691 -43.19 8.01 -3.95
N TYR A 692 -44.17 8.74 -4.46
CA TYR A 692 -45.52 8.73 -3.89
C TYR A 692 -46.04 7.29 -3.76
N ASN A 693 -46.60 6.96 -2.60
CA ASN A 693 -47.16 5.65 -2.26
C ASN A 693 -46.13 4.52 -2.16
N ASP A 694 -44.83 4.85 -2.13
CA ASP A 694 -43.73 3.89 -1.92
C ASP A 694 -43.64 3.48 -0.45
N VAL A 695 -43.22 2.24 -0.20
CA VAL A 695 -43.04 1.70 1.16
C VAL A 695 -41.55 1.57 1.43
N GLN A 696 -41.02 2.40 2.33
CA GLN A 696 -39.61 2.37 2.69
C GLN A 696 -39.43 2.26 4.21
N SER A 697 -38.31 1.65 4.61
CA SER A 697 -37.89 1.51 6.01
C SER A 697 -36.85 2.53 6.45
N LYS A 698 -36.28 3.29 5.51
CA LYS A 698 -35.10 4.12 5.75
C LYS A 698 -35.47 5.57 6.06
N LEU A 699 -34.64 6.17 6.90
CA LEU A 699 -34.59 7.60 7.18
C LEU A 699 -33.35 8.17 6.50
N TYR A 700 -33.48 9.33 5.87
CA TYR A 700 -32.39 10.01 5.16
C TYR A 700 -32.13 11.39 5.77
N ILE A 701 -30.85 11.73 5.91
CA ILE A 701 -30.37 13.04 6.33
C ILE A 701 -29.57 13.65 5.17
N VAL A 702 -29.88 14.88 4.76
CA VAL A 702 -29.16 15.56 3.69
C VAL A 702 -27.77 15.96 4.19
N TYR A 703 -26.72 15.33 3.66
CA TYR A 703 -25.33 15.65 4.01
C TYR A 703 -24.73 16.70 3.09
N LYS A 704 -24.94 16.57 1.78
CA LYS A 704 -24.54 17.56 0.77
C LYS A 704 -25.56 17.64 -0.36
N GLY A 705 -25.75 18.84 -0.88
CA GLY A 705 -26.74 19.14 -1.94
C GLY A 705 -28.09 19.53 -1.36
N SER A 706 -29.14 19.45 -2.19
CA SER A 706 -30.51 19.71 -1.77
C SER A 706 -31.51 18.80 -2.46
N VAL A 707 -32.65 18.57 -1.82
CA VAL A 707 -33.74 17.75 -2.33
C VAL A 707 -35.05 18.54 -2.28
N LYS A 708 -35.93 18.33 -3.27
CA LYS A 708 -37.28 18.91 -3.27
C LYS A 708 -38.29 17.84 -2.84
N VAL A 709 -39.18 18.22 -1.93
CA VAL A 709 -40.31 17.43 -1.47
C VAL A 709 -41.57 17.93 -2.18
N SER A 710 -42.28 17.04 -2.86
CA SER A 710 -43.51 17.35 -3.58
C SER A 710 -44.65 16.40 -3.23
N VAL A 711 -45.88 16.91 -3.24
CA VAL A 711 -47.12 16.13 -3.14
C VAL A 711 -47.98 16.49 -4.34
N ALA A 712 -48.52 15.48 -5.03
CA ALA A 712 -49.31 15.69 -6.25
C ALA A 712 -48.66 16.66 -7.27
N ASN A 713 -47.35 16.52 -7.47
CA ASN A 713 -46.50 17.36 -8.33
C ASN A 713 -46.35 18.84 -7.92
N MET A 714 -46.87 19.27 -6.77
CA MET A 714 -46.60 20.59 -6.20
C MET A 714 -45.42 20.50 -5.22
N VAL A 715 -44.43 21.39 -5.37
CA VAL A 715 -43.27 21.46 -4.47
C VAL A 715 -43.70 22.13 -3.17
N ILE A 716 -43.55 21.41 -2.05
CA ILE A 716 -43.91 21.91 -0.71
C ILE A 716 -42.70 22.56 -0.04
N SER A 717 -41.56 21.87 -0.05
CA SER A 717 -40.33 22.33 0.61
C SER A 717 -39.09 21.86 -0.14
N THR A 718 -38.00 22.58 0.05
CA THR A 718 -36.65 22.20 -0.40
C THR A 718 -35.76 22.01 0.82
N LEU A 719 -35.31 20.78 1.04
CA LEU A 719 -34.44 20.43 2.15
C LEU A 719 -32.98 20.61 1.75
N ASN A 720 -32.27 21.41 2.53
CA ASN A 720 -30.83 21.63 2.40
C ASN A 720 -30.07 20.76 3.42
N GLU A 721 -28.75 20.96 3.53
CA GLU A 721 -27.89 20.26 4.49
C GLU A 721 -28.46 20.29 5.91
N GLY A 722 -28.56 19.11 6.54
CA GLY A 722 -29.15 18.91 7.87
C GLY A 722 -30.64 18.60 7.88
N GLY A 723 -31.35 18.70 6.76
CA GLY A 723 -32.76 18.29 6.65
C GLY A 723 -32.93 16.76 6.75
N ILE A 724 -34.00 16.31 7.41
CA ILE A 724 -34.36 14.88 7.51
C ILE A 724 -35.61 14.61 6.68
N PHE A 725 -35.68 13.44 6.04
CA PHE A 725 -36.93 12.93 5.48
C PHE A 725 -36.96 11.39 5.49
N GLY A 726 -38.15 10.82 5.35
CA GLY A 726 -38.34 9.36 5.24
C GLY A 726 -39.12 8.77 6.40
N CYS A 727 -38.79 7.52 6.77
CA CYS A 727 -39.58 6.73 7.70
C CYS A 727 -39.24 7.02 9.17
N PHE A 728 -40.13 7.75 9.85
CA PHE A 728 -40.09 7.96 11.31
C PHE A 728 -40.89 6.91 12.11
N SER A 729 -41.43 5.87 11.44
CA SER A 729 -42.29 4.86 12.06
C SER A 729 -41.49 3.82 12.86
N ARG A 730 -41.87 3.59 14.12
CA ARG A 730 -41.25 2.57 14.99
C ARG A 730 -41.42 1.14 14.47
N ALA A 731 -42.48 0.88 13.68
CA ALA A 731 -42.69 -0.43 13.05
C ALA A 731 -41.60 -0.76 12.01
N GLY A 732 -40.87 0.26 11.56
CA GLY A 732 -39.80 0.14 10.59
C GLY A 732 -40.27 0.22 9.15
N GLU A 733 -41.56 0.43 8.89
CA GLU A 733 -42.11 0.59 7.55
C GLU A 733 -43.14 1.72 7.56
N LEU A 734 -43.10 2.57 6.54
CA LEU A 734 -44.04 3.65 6.32
C LEU A 734 -44.34 3.74 4.82
N ARG A 735 -45.63 3.91 4.49
CA ARG A 735 -46.06 4.25 3.14
C ARG A 735 -46.00 5.77 2.98
N HIS A 736 -45.17 6.24 2.07
CA HIS A 736 -44.90 7.65 1.88
C HIS A 736 -46.01 8.36 1.12
N THR A 737 -46.43 9.52 1.61
CA THR A 737 -47.38 10.41 0.93
C THR A 737 -46.71 11.51 0.13
N ILE A 738 -45.37 11.60 0.23
CA ILE A 738 -44.54 12.59 -0.47
C ILE A 738 -43.68 11.92 -1.55
N THR A 739 -43.34 12.68 -2.58
CA THR A 739 -42.27 12.36 -3.53
C THR A 739 -41.06 13.23 -3.20
N VAL A 740 -39.89 12.62 -3.06
CA VAL A 740 -38.64 13.33 -2.79
C VAL A 740 -37.70 13.14 -3.96
N THR A 741 -37.22 14.24 -4.54
CA THR A 741 -36.34 14.20 -5.71
C THR A 741 -35.12 15.09 -5.52
N ALA A 742 -33.97 14.65 -6.03
CA ALA A 742 -32.72 15.39 -5.94
C ALA A 742 -32.71 16.60 -6.88
N THR A 743 -32.52 17.81 -6.37
CA THR A 743 -32.43 19.03 -7.21
C THR A 743 -31.03 19.20 -7.81
N VAL A 744 -30.02 18.71 -7.09
CA VAL A 744 -28.60 18.68 -7.46
C VAL A 744 -28.06 17.28 -7.17
N HIS A 745 -26.84 16.97 -7.61
CA HIS A 745 -26.10 15.81 -7.11
C HIS A 745 -26.05 15.87 -5.58
N THR A 746 -26.60 14.85 -4.93
CA THR A 746 -26.84 14.85 -3.48
C THR A 746 -26.18 13.66 -2.83
N ILE A 747 -25.73 13.88 -1.61
CA ILE A 747 -25.18 12.85 -0.73
C ILE A 747 -26.07 12.84 0.51
N LEU A 748 -26.60 11.67 0.82
CA LEU A 748 -27.51 11.42 1.93
C LEU A 748 -26.87 10.46 2.92
N LEU A 749 -27.15 10.63 4.20
CA LEU A 749 -26.85 9.66 5.24
C LEU A 749 -28.13 8.88 5.53
N ALA A 750 -28.12 7.60 5.23
CA ALA A 750 -29.25 6.69 5.42
C ALA A 750 -29.09 5.90 6.72
N ILE A 751 -30.19 5.71 7.44
CA ILE A 751 -30.30 4.81 8.58
C ILE A 751 -31.63 4.05 8.52
N ASP A 752 -31.61 2.76 8.84
CA ASP A 752 -32.87 2.01 8.96
C ASP A 752 -33.68 2.48 10.17
N SER A 753 -34.99 2.64 10.01
CA SER A 753 -35.86 3.19 11.06
C SER A 753 -35.82 2.36 12.34
N ARG A 754 -35.72 1.02 12.27
CA ARG A 754 -35.62 0.19 13.49
C ARG A 754 -34.31 0.45 14.23
N ASN A 755 -33.22 0.61 13.48
CA ASN A 755 -31.91 0.95 14.03
C ASN A 755 -31.88 2.36 14.62
N PHE A 756 -32.48 3.34 13.93
CA PHE A 756 -32.68 4.70 14.44
C PHE A 756 -33.38 4.67 15.80
N HIS A 757 -34.49 3.92 15.91
CA HIS A 757 -35.24 3.83 17.18
C HIS A 757 -34.51 3.07 18.28
N ARG A 758 -33.55 2.19 17.97
CA ARG A 758 -32.73 1.51 18.98
C ARG A 758 -31.62 2.41 19.54
N VAL A 759 -31.14 3.35 18.74
CA VAL A 759 -29.96 4.16 19.06
C VAL A 759 -30.32 5.43 19.82
N ILE A 760 -31.45 6.05 19.47
CA ILE A 760 -31.84 7.33 20.04
C ILE A 760 -32.09 7.23 21.54
N PRO A 761 -31.54 8.17 22.34
CA PRO A 761 -31.87 8.29 23.75
C PRO A 761 -33.27 8.88 23.90
N TRP A 762 -34.28 8.01 24.02
CA TRP A 762 -35.68 8.40 24.21
C TRP A 762 -35.96 9.08 25.56
N GLU A 763 -34.97 9.18 26.43
CA GLU A 763 -35.09 9.83 27.73
C GLU A 763 -35.06 11.36 27.62
N GLU A 764 -34.41 11.91 26.58
CA GLU A 764 -34.30 13.36 26.36
C GLU A 764 -35.66 13.98 25.96
N GLU A 765 -36.11 15.00 26.71
CA GLU A 765 -37.41 15.66 26.52
C GLU A 765 -37.56 16.29 25.12
N HIS A 766 -36.53 16.96 24.62
CA HIS A 766 -36.54 17.60 23.28
C HIS A 766 -36.90 16.61 22.17
N ILE A 767 -36.34 15.40 22.20
CA ILE A 767 -36.62 14.38 21.20
C ILE A 767 -38.07 13.89 21.32
N LYS A 768 -38.59 13.74 22.54
CA LYS A 768 -39.98 13.34 22.76
C LYS A 768 -40.94 14.37 22.18
N ASP A 769 -40.67 15.66 22.37
CA ASP A 769 -41.51 16.75 21.89
C ASP A 769 -41.51 16.80 20.36
N VAL A 770 -40.33 16.82 19.73
CA VAL A 770 -40.21 16.80 18.27
C VAL A 770 -40.86 15.54 17.67
N MET A 771 -40.66 14.37 18.27
CA MET A 771 -41.26 13.12 17.79
C MET A 771 -42.78 13.05 18.04
N LYS A 772 -43.29 13.70 19.08
CA LYS A 772 -44.73 13.84 19.32
C LYS A 772 -45.35 14.72 18.25
N ASP A 773 -44.71 15.84 17.90
CA ASP A 773 -45.17 16.72 16.83
C ASP A 773 -45.15 16.01 15.47
N ILE A 774 -44.09 15.25 15.16
CA ILE A 774 -44.01 14.42 13.96
C ILE A 774 -45.19 13.42 13.89
N ARG A 775 -45.53 12.78 15.01
CA ARG A 775 -46.63 11.81 15.07
C ARG A 775 -48.00 12.47 14.94
N LEU A 776 -48.21 13.61 15.58
CA LEU A 776 -49.49 14.34 15.56
C LEU A 776 -49.76 14.96 14.19
N LEU A 777 -48.73 15.55 13.59
CA LEU A 777 -48.81 16.24 12.29
C LEU A 777 -48.53 15.31 11.10
N LYS A 778 -48.19 14.04 11.35
CA LYS A 778 -47.77 13.05 10.33
C LYS A 778 -46.68 13.60 9.40
N LEU A 779 -45.69 14.29 9.97
CA LEU A 779 -44.59 14.86 9.19
C LEU A 779 -43.69 13.74 8.68
N GLU A 780 -43.43 13.74 7.37
CA GLU A 780 -42.49 12.82 6.71
C GLU A 780 -41.13 13.47 6.45
N TYR A 781 -40.97 14.75 6.83
CA TYR A 781 -39.73 15.50 6.72
C TYR A 781 -39.59 16.55 7.83
N LEU A 782 -38.34 16.98 8.07
CA LEU A 782 -37.94 18.03 9.00
C LEU A 782 -36.93 18.95 8.31
N ASP A 783 -37.13 20.26 8.42
CA ASP A 783 -36.19 21.24 7.90
C ASP A 783 -34.90 21.29 8.75
N SER A 784 -33.83 21.78 8.12
CA SER A 784 -32.55 22.03 8.78
C SER A 784 -32.66 23.12 9.84
N PHE A 785 -32.02 22.92 10.99
CA PHE A 785 -31.86 23.94 12.01
C PHE A 785 -30.69 24.86 11.65
N VAL A 786 -30.97 26.12 11.30
CA VAL A 786 -29.92 27.11 11.01
C VAL A 786 -29.26 27.54 12.32
N SER A 787 -28.17 26.86 12.71
CA SER A 787 -27.31 27.37 13.78
C SER A 787 -26.39 28.46 13.22
N THR A 788 -26.53 29.70 13.69
CA THR A 788 -25.61 30.83 13.45
C THR A 788 -24.28 30.68 14.19
N ARG A 789 -23.63 29.52 14.06
CA ARG A 789 -22.24 29.34 14.45
C ARG A 789 -21.42 29.03 13.22
N GLU A 790 -20.85 30.08 12.64
CA GLU A 790 -19.70 29.97 11.76
C GLU A 790 -18.60 29.24 12.53
N TYR A 791 -18.41 27.96 12.24
CA TYR A 791 -17.18 27.29 12.61
C TYR A 791 -16.10 27.87 11.71
N HIS A 792 -15.28 28.77 12.25
CA HIS A 792 -14.05 29.21 11.60
C HIS A 792 -13.11 28.02 11.47
N ILE A 793 -13.30 27.23 10.41
CA ILE A 793 -12.23 26.39 9.88
C ILE A 793 -11.24 27.37 9.26
N GLU A 794 -10.11 27.60 9.94
CA GLU A 794 -8.96 28.25 9.34
C GLU A 794 -8.59 27.49 8.05
N LYS A 795 -9.06 28.00 6.91
CA LYS A 795 -8.51 27.67 5.59
C LYS A 795 -7.06 28.14 5.59
N LYS A 796 -6.14 27.30 6.07
CA LYS A 796 -4.73 27.44 5.72
C LYS A 796 -4.61 27.25 4.22
N ARG A 797 -4.64 28.36 3.47
CA ARG A 797 -4.15 28.42 2.10
C ARG A 797 -2.72 27.88 2.13
N HIS A 798 -2.50 26.74 1.49
CA HIS A 798 -1.17 26.25 1.21
C HIS A 798 -0.50 27.24 0.22
N THR A 799 0.26 28.19 0.74
CA THR A 799 1.18 29.02 -0.05
C THR A 799 2.44 28.20 -0.31
N GLY A 800 2.48 27.53 -1.45
CA GLY A 800 3.63 26.77 -1.95
C GLY A 800 3.41 26.37 -3.40
N LEU A 801 4.45 25.86 -4.07
CA LEU A 801 4.51 25.50 -5.50
C LEU A 801 3.26 24.77 -6.05
N PHE A 802 2.53 24.03 -5.19
CA PHE A 802 1.29 23.34 -5.51
C PHE A 802 0.12 24.25 -5.91
N ALA A 803 0.01 25.48 -5.40
CA ALA A 803 -1.06 26.41 -5.77
C ALA A 803 -0.88 26.96 -7.21
N CYS A 804 0.37 27.11 -7.66
CA CYS A 804 0.67 27.48 -9.04
C CYS A 804 0.36 26.31 -9.99
N TYR A 805 0.57 25.07 -9.55
CA TYR A 805 0.23 23.87 -10.31
C TYR A 805 -1.27 23.65 -10.45
N GLU A 806 -2.06 23.81 -9.38
CA GLU A 806 -3.54 23.77 -9.46
C GLU A 806 -4.10 24.90 -10.32
N TRP A 807 -3.60 26.13 -10.18
CA TRP A 807 -4.03 27.24 -11.02
C TRP A 807 -3.71 27.00 -12.51
N LEU A 808 -2.54 26.42 -12.82
CA LEU A 808 -2.14 26.10 -14.18
C LEU A 808 -2.95 24.93 -14.76
N ILE A 809 -3.29 23.91 -13.97
CA ILE A 809 -4.21 22.83 -14.37
C ILE A 809 -5.62 23.37 -14.62
N VAL A 810 -6.13 24.23 -13.74
CA VAL A 810 -7.48 24.82 -13.91
C VAL A 810 -7.53 25.67 -15.18
N LYS A 811 -6.50 26.49 -15.45
CA LYS A 811 -6.41 27.26 -16.70
C LYS A 811 -6.23 26.38 -17.95
N VAL A 812 -5.46 25.31 -17.86
CA VAL A 812 -5.26 24.37 -18.97
C VAL A 812 -6.55 23.58 -19.25
N ASN A 813 -7.27 23.16 -18.20
CA ASN A 813 -8.58 22.50 -18.32
C ASN A 813 -9.69 23.44 -18.77
N GLU A 814 -9.60 24.76 -18.53
CA GLU A 814 -10.51 25.74 -19.15
C GLU A 814 -10.30 25.87 -20.67
N TYR A 815 -9.10 25.60 -21.18
CA TYR A 815 -8.79 25.62 -22.61
C TYR A 815 -8.96 24.27 -23.31
N ILE A 816 -8.91 23.17 -22.56
CA ILE A 816 -9.08 21.80 -23.06
C ILE A 816 -10.40 21.27 -22.53
N ASP A 817 -11.45 21.44 -23.33
CA ASP A 817 -12.73 20.83 -23.05
C ASP A 817 -12.60 19.30 -23.17
N GLN A 818 -12.48 18.62 -22.03
CA GLN A 818 -12.28 17.16 -21.96
C GLN A 818 -13.46 16.37 -22.55
N GLU A 819 -14.61 17.01 -22.73
CA GLU A 819 -15.79 16.42 -23.39
C GLU A 819 -15.82 16.69 -24.91
N SER A 820 -14.85 17.43 -25.47
CA SER A 820 -14.82 17.73 -26.91
C SER A 820 -14.50 16.49 -27.75
N PHE A 821 -15.20 16.34 -28.88
CA PHE A 821 -14.97 15.26 -29.85
C PHE A 821 -13.53 15.24 -30.37
N LEU A 822 -12.88 16.41 -30.50
CA LEU A 822 -11.48 16.54 -30.92
C LEU A 822 -10.52 15.97 -29.89
N TYR A 823 -10.75 16.22 -28.60
CA TYR A 823 -9.95 15.62 -27.53
C TYR A 823 -10.16 14.11 -27.48
N TRP A 824 -11.41 13.64 -27.57
CA TRP A 824 -11.72 12.20 -27.66
C TRP A 824 -11.09 11.53 -28.88
N LEU A 825 -11.16 12.15 -30.06
CA LEU A 825 -10.55 11.63 -31.29
C LEU A 825 -9.02 11.62 -31.20
N TRP A 826 -8.42 12.67 -30.67
CA TRP A 826 -6.99 12.74 -30.39
C TRP A 826 -6.57 11.66 -29.39
N GLU A 827 -7.36 11.44 -28.34
CA GLU A 827 -7.14 10.40 -27.34
C GLU A 827 -7.26 9.00 -27.95
N TYR A 828 -8.29 8.77 -28.78
CA TYR A 828 -8.57 7.53 -29.48
C TYR A 828 -7.48 7.17 -30.50
N MET A 829 -7.06 8.15 -31.32
CA MET A 829 -5.98 7.98 -32.29
C MET A 829 -4.68 7.62 -31.58
N LEU A 830 -4.32 8.35 -30.52
CA LEU A 830 -3.15 8.05 -29.69
C LEU A 830 -3.23 6.65 -29.07
N ASN A 831 -4.38 6.26 -28.51
CA ASN A 831 -4.49 5.03 -27.73
C ASN A 831 -4.57 3.76 -28.58
N VAL A 832 -5.05 3.83 -29.82
CA VAL A 832 -5.37 2.64 -30.63
C VAL A 832 -4.53 2.55 -31.90
N HIS A 833 -4.27 3.67 -32.58
CA HIS A 833 -3.84 3.62 -33.99
C HIS A 833 -2.39 4.07 -34.20
N PHE A 834 -1.80 4.90 -33.34
CA PHE A 834 -0.45 5.45 -33.58
C PHE A 834 0.65 4.38 -33.69
N SER A 835 0.63 3.33 -32.86
CA SER A 835 1.62 2.24 -32.95
C SER A 835 1.44 1.40 -34.23
N VAL A 836 0.18 1.13 -34.61
CA VAL A 836 -0.16 0.42 -35.84
C VAL A 836 0.24 1.25 -37.06
N ILE A 837 -0.07 2.54 -37.05
CA ILE A 837 0.29 3.50 -38.11
C ILE A 837 1.81 3.61 -38.22
N SER A 838 2.54 3.78 -37.11
CA SER A 838 4.02 3.80 -37.08
C SER A 838 4.60 2.51 -37.69
N SER A 839 4.07 1.35 -37.28
CA SER A 839 4.51 0.05 -37.82
C SER A 839 4.17 -0.15 -39.30
N LEU A 840 3.02 0.33 -39.76
CA LEU A 840 2.60 0.28 -41.16
C LEU A 840 3.45 1.23 -42.01
N ILE A 841 3.75 2.43 -41.52
CA ILE A 841 4.65 3.39 -42.17
C ILE A 841 6.04 2.76 -42.35
N MET A 842 6.57 2.14 -41.28
CA MET A 842 7.85 1.43 -41.35
C MET A 842 7.81 0.25 -42.34
N LEU A 843 6.75 -0.55 -42.34
CA LEU A 843 6.57 -1.66 -43.31
C LEU A 843 6.47 -1.15 -44.75
N THR A 844 5.74 -0.05 -44.98
CA THR A 844 5.64 0.56 -46.32
C THR A 844 6.97 1.13 -46.78
N GLU A 845 7.75 1.76 -45.89
CA GLU A 845 9.07 2.29 -46.20
C GLU A 845 10.08 1.16 -46.45
N MET A 846 10.05 0.06 -45.70
CA MET A 846 10.88 -1.12 -45.97
C MET A 846 10.57 -1.73 -47.34
N CYS A 847 9.32 -1.68 -47.79
CA CYS A 847 8.92 -2.11 -49.14
C CYS A 847 9.31 -1.11 -50.24
N LEU A 848 9.37 0.20 -49.93
CA LEU A 848 9.62 1.27 -50.89
C LEU A 848 11.10 1.68 -51.01
N SER A 849 11.88 1.58 -49.94
CA SER A 849 13.26 2.06 -49.87
C SER A 849 14.27 1.00 -50.31
N ARG A 850 14.54 0.92 -51.61
CA ARG A 850 15.75 0.26 -52.12
C ARG A 850 16.95 1.21 -52.23
N GLN A 851 16.74 2.54 -52.17
CA GLN A 851 17.80 3.56 -52.33
C GLN A 851 17.40 4.90 -51.69
N LEU A 852 17.76 5.18 -50.43
CA LEU A 852 17.88 6.57 -49.92
C LEU A 852 18.77 6.62 -48.68
N THR A 853 19.61 7.65 -48.62
CA THR A 853 20.82 7.73 -47.77
C THR A 853 20.61 8.34 -46.38
N ASP A 854 19.43 8.86 -46.04
CA ASP A 854 19.19 9.57 -44.77
C ASP A 854 18.21 8.83 -43.83
N HIS A 855 18.51 7.56 -43.54
CA HIS A 855 17.72 6.74 -42.61
C HIS A 855 17.64 7.30 -41.18
N ILE A 856 18.61 8.10 -40.73
CA ILE A 856 18.70 8.50 -39.32
C ILE A 856 17.65 9.54 -38.94
N ALA A 857 17.42 10.57 -39.76
CA ALA A 857 16.43 11.61 -39.46
C ALA A 857 15.00 11.07 -39.45
N PHE A 858 14.69 10.14 -40.36
CA PHE A 858 13.39 9.47 -40.43
C PHE A 858 13.17 8.51 -39.25
N VAL A 859 14.19 7.72 -38.90
CA VAL A 859 14.16 6.87 -37.70
C VAL A 859 13.99 7.70 -36.43
N VAL A 860 14.68 8.83 -36.30
CA VAL A 860 14.51 9.76 -35.17
C VAL A 860 13.11 10.38 -35.14
N PHE A 861 12.51 10.70 -36.28
CA PHE A 861 11.13 11.18 -36.37
C PHE A 861 10.12 10.12 -35.92
N LEU A 862 10.25 8.87 -36.39
CA LEU A 862 9.40 7.76 -35.97
C LEU A 862 9.57 7.44 -34.48
N TYR A 863 10.80 7.40 -33.96
CA TYR A 863 11.05 7.27 -32.53
C TYR A 863 10.50 8.45 -31.73
N GLY A 864 10.51 9.67 -32.29
CA GLY A 864 9.86 10.83 -31.71
C GLY A 864 8.34 10.62 -31.55
N MET A 865 7.67 10.04 -32.54
CA MET A 865 6.26 9.68 -32.48
C MET A 865 5.99 8.58 -31.44
N ASP A 866 6.85 7.57 -31.36
CA ASP A 866 6.77 6.51 -30.35
C ASP A 866 7.03 7.05 -28.92
N VAL A 867 7.93 8.02 -28.76
CA VAL A 867 8.20 8.72 -27.48
C VAL A 867 7.03 9.60 -27.08
N ILE A 868 6.36 10.29 -28.02
CA ILE A 868 5.12 11.03 -27.76
C ILE A 868 4.03 10.07 -27.26
N PHE A 869 3.89 8.90 -27.88
CA PHE A 869 2.98 7.84 -27.40
C PHE A 869 3.36 7.34 -25.99
N LEU A 870 4.64 7.10 -25.72
CA LEU A 870 5.15 6.68 -24.41
C LEU A 870 5.00 7.74 -23.30
N SER A 871 5.08 9.03 -23.64
CA SER A 871 4.97 10.14 -22.66
C SER A 871 3.59 10.28 -22.02
N LYS A 872 2.58 9.62 -22.60
CA LYS A 872 1.19 9.63 -22.14
C LYS A 872 0.82 8.42 -21.26
N VAL A 873 1.59 7.32 -21.33
CA VAL A 873 1.42 6.11 -20.49
C VAL A 873 2.07 6.31 -19.13
#